data_AF-A0A518I8J1-F1
#
_entry.id   AF-A0A518I8J1-F1
#
_cell.length_a   1.000
_cell.length_b   1.000
_cell.length_c   1.000
_cell.angle_alpha   90.00
_cell.angle_beta   90.00
_cell.angle_gamma   90.00
#
_symmetry.space_group_name_H-M   'P 1'
#
loop_
_entity.id
_entity.type
_entity.pdbx_description
1 polymer ?
#
loop_
_entity_poly.entity_id
_entity_poly.type
_entity_poly.pdbx_seq_one_letter_code
_entity_poly.pdbx_strand_id
1 'polypeptide(L)'
;MFAQIPYLILLSVVFSTGPETVLDDFHYATSSELRKSWTELKGTLPLAMQRSDGKNVLLLSAPFSSNPEIIRAGLDKQTHLDLTTPGTFTLDVKPDSPNSNHQVSLYFKSGPGWYSTSARVKGHDWHTLRFPKSDFRAEDKPAGWDKIETIRLVVWRESDSEPDARFQVRDLKAATNEIVIVVPDLELQKKEATTFSAADRIENFLQTAGIPCDRISEPELTTQSLGKRSVAILPFNPNISSKACGTLNQFMERGGKVFLNFNIPSALEKNLGIKKGNYFKPDASGALSAIRLKDTKIQGLPAEVKQASWNLVTGIPAGHGARVVGVWVDETGKPARKPALIVSNRGAYFSHLILGDDPANKQALLTAIMGHFQPKLWDSIAAATIKQADQVGPFQTFADLRRHIITTVTPQSSRDLAARDLDKTTASLEHAKRLLEQNQAFQSIPFARKCREKRVKIYLLTRASPPREARAVWDHSPTGPYPGDWNRTCKELSEAGFNMIIPNMLWGGLAHYPSDVLPRSQTYEKYGDQIEQCLKAAHQHGLEVHVWKVNHNLSTAPISFVRKMRKAGRTQVSVKGEPSDWLNPAHPENFQLEVDSMLEVVRKYPVDGIHFDYIRYPNDRHCYSDYSRTKFEADTGIKVQNWPDDCYDSKLKSQYRDWRAAQITRLVETVQREARKIRPGIKISAAVFREYPDCREWVAQDWPLWAQRGYLDFICPMDYTDNDTQFRIWIEDQQKHLAGRIPIYPGIGALSTEASLSSDRVLGQIDVTRKLNTGGFTIFSLNPQTLSSIVPDFKRSAGKVKAVPTHRQRK
;
A
#
# COMPACT_ATOMS: atom_id res chain seq x y z
N MET A 1 -40.17 -13.02 -36.17
CA MET A 1 -41.30 -12.30 -35.56
C MET A 1 -40.73 -11.50 -34.41
N PHE A 2 -41.06 -10.21 -34.37
CA PHE A 2 -40.37 -9.16 -33.63
C PHE A 2 -40.42 -9.28 -32.10
N ALA A 3 -39.35 -8.75 -31.49
CA ALA A 3 -39.35 -7.84 -30.33
C ALA A 3 -39.04 -8.38 -28.92
N GLN A 4 -38.19 -7.58 -28.27
CA GLN A 4 -37.94 -7.40 -26.83
C GLN A 4 -36.91 -8.31 -26.13
N ILE A 5 -35.64 -7.90 -26.22
CA ILE A 5 -34.69 -8.07 -25.11
C ILE A 5 -34.42 -6.65 -24.57
N PRO A 6 -34.85 -6.30 -23.34
CA PRO A 6 -34.42 -5.04 -22.74
C PRO A 6 -33.05 -5.22 -22.08
N TYR A 7 -32.14 -4.30 -22.40
CA TYR A 7 -31.06 -3.75 -21.58
C TYR A 7 -30.48 -4.64 -20.47
N LEU A 8 -29.40 -5.36 -20.79
CA LEU A 8 -28.34 -5.66 -19.81
C LEU A 8 -27.49 -4.39 -19.66
N ILE A 9 -27.88 -3.55 -18.70
CA ILE A 9 -27.01 -2.45 -18.24
C ILE A 9 -25.78 -3.12 -17.63
N LEU A 10 -24.62 -2.91 -18.26
CA LEU A 10 -23.31 -3.07 -17.63
C LEU A 10 -23.24 -2.08 -16.47
N LEU A 11 -23.74 -2.51 -15.32
CA LEU A 11 -23.63 -1.80 -14.06
C LEU A 11 -22.18 -1.96 -13.58
N SER A 12 -21.33 -0.99 -13.89
CA SER A 12 -20.19 -0.63 -13.05
C SER A 12 -20.74 -0.14 -11.70
N VAL A 13 -21.19 -1.08 -10.84
CA VAL A 13 -21.65 -0.73 -9.50
C VAL A 13 -20.43 -0.34 -8.67
N VAL A 14 -20.26 0.95 -8.48
CA VAL A 14 -19.64 1.50 -7.28
C VAL A 14 -20.67 1.29 -6.18
N PHE A 15 -20.36 0.47 -5.19
CA PHE A 15 -21.27 0.28 -4.06
C PHE A 15 -21.12 1.49 -3.15
N SER A 16 -21.93 2.53 -3.37
CA SER A 16 -22.39 3.41 -2.29
C SER A 16 -23.63 2.75 -1.68
N THR A 17 -23.67 2.60 -0.36
CA THR A 17 -24.87 2.10 0.33
C THR A 17 -25.82 3.21 0.73
N GLY A 18 -25.41 4.47 0.58
CA GLY A 18 -26.23 5.65 0.87
C GLY A 18 -26.52 6.51 -0.36
N PRO A 19 -27.28 7.60 -0.17
CA PRO A 19 -27.73 8.45 -1.27
C PRO A 19 -26.54 9.05 -2.02
N GLU A 20 -26.56 8.90 -3.35
CA GLU A 20 -25.65 9.58 -4.27
C GLU A 20 -26.31 10.86 -4.79
N THR A 21 -25.57 11.96 -4.77
CA THR A 21 -25.97 13.23 -5.35
C THR A 21 -25.08 13.51 -6.55
N VAL A 22 -25.68 13.64 -7.74
CA VAL A 22 -24.97 14.09 -8.94
C VAL A 22 -24.69 15.58 -8.82
N LEU A 23 -23.42 15.98 -8.79
CA LEU A 23 -23.01 17.39 -8.80
C LEU A 23 -22.97 17.93 -10.23
N ASP A 24 -22.56 17.08 -11.18
CA ASP A 24 -22.62 17.30 -12.62
C ASP A 24 -22.48 15.95 -13.35
N ASP A 25 -23.39 15.62 -14.27
CA ASP A 25 -23.26 14.42 -15.11
C ASP A 25 -22.46 14.69 -16.40
N PHE A 26 -22.12 15.95 -16.66
CA PHE A 26 -21.52 16.49 -17.87
C PHE A 26 -22.32 16.19 -19.15
N HIS A 27 -23.65 16.10 -19.04
CA HIS A 27 -24.54 15.86 -20.17
C HIS A 27 -25.16 17.14 -20.71
N TYR A 28 -24.42 17.83 -21.59
CA TYR A 28 -24.91 19.03 -22.30
C TYR A 28 -25.24 18.71 -23.77
N ALA A 29 -26.20 19.42 -24.36
CA ALA A 29 -26.56 19.21 -25.76
C ALA A 29 -25.49 19.78 -26.70
N THR A 30 -24.84 20.88 -26.30
CA THR A 30 -23.80 21.55 -27.10
C THR A 30 -22.61 22.03 -26.25
N SER A 31 -21.45 22.21 -26.89
CA SER A 31 -20.28 22.86 -26.25
C SER A 31 -20.57 24.28 -25.80
N SER A 32 -21.54 24.98 -26.42
CA SER A 32 -21.95 26.32 -26.00
C SER A 32 -22.68 26.29 -24.66
N GLU A 33 -23.57 25.31 -24.44
CA GLU A 33 -24.27 25.13 -23.16
C GLU A 33 -23.32 24.75 -22.03
N LEU A 34 -22.37 23.85 -22.32
CA LEU A 34 -21.29 23.50 -21.40
C LEU A 34 -20.53 24.74 -20.93
N ARG A 35 -20.12 25.62 -21.87
CA ARG A 35 -19.37 26.86 -21.56
C ARG A 35 -20.21 27.95 -20.88
N LYS A 36 -21.53 27.80 -20.81
CA LYS A 36 -22.38 28.64 -19.93
C LYS A 36 -22.36 28.15 -18.48
N SER A 37 -22.05 26.88 -18.26
CA SER A 37 -22.06 26.24 -16.95
C SER A 37 -20.66 26.13 -16.33
N TRP A 38 -19.64 25.95 -17.17
CA TRP A 38 -18.25 25.79 -16.80
C TRP A 38 -17.38 26.82 -17.52
N THR A 39 -16.42 27.38 -16.80
CA THR A 39 -15.46 28.37 -17.32
C THR A 39 -14.07 27.77 -17.31
N GLU A 40 -13.35 27.88 -18.42
CA GLU A 40 -11.96 27.44 -18.57
C GLU A 40 -11.01 28.21 -17.63
N LEU A 41 -10.04 27.51 -17.04
CA LEU A 41 -8.90 28.16 -16.42
C LEU A 41 -7.98 28.77 -17.49
N LYS A 42 -7.27 29.85 -17.12
CA LYS A 42 -6.32 30.54 -18.01
C LYS A 42 -5.38 29.55 -18.70
N GLY A 43 -5.37 29.58 -20.04
CA GLY A 43 -4.51 28.73 -20.88
C GLY A 43 -5.08 27.34 -21.21
N THR A 44 -6.23 26.97 -20.64
CA THR A 44 -6.98 25.77 -21.04
C THR A 44 -7.66 26.00 -22.39
N LEU A 45 -7.64 25.01 -23.28
CA LEU A 45 -8.34 25.10 -24.56
C LEU A 45 -9.87 25.09 -24.36
N PRO A 46 -10.65 25.67 -25.29
CA PRO A 46 -12.10 25.76 -25.14
C PRO A 46 -12.77 24.41 -24.89
N LEU A 47 -13.59 24.30 -23.84
CA LEU A 47 -14.26 23.04 -23.46
C LEU A 47 -15.16 22.56 -24.60
N ALA A 48 -15.14 21.28 -24.91
CA ALA A 48 -15.97 20.72 -25.98
C ALA A 48 -16.84 19.57 -25.48
N MET A 49 -18.00 19.38 -26.10
CA MET A 49 -18.75 18.13 -25.97
C MET A 49 -18.23 17.11 -26.98
N GLN A 50 -18.07 15.87 -26.53
CA GLN A 50 -17.76 14.73 -27.38
C GLN A 50 -18.77 13.60 -27.11
N ARG A 51 -19.07 12.79 -28.13
CA ARG A 51 -19.89 11.60 -27.96
C ARG A 51 -19.01 10.41 -27.57
N SER A 52 -19.31 9.75 -26.45
CA SER A 52 -18.67 8.51 -26.00
C SER A 52 -19.72 7.56 -25.45
N ASP A 53 -19.66 6.28 -25.85
CA ASP A 53 -20.57 5.22 -25.41
C ASP A 53 -22.07 5.60 -25.53
N GLY A 54 -22.40 6.31 -26.62
CA GLY A 54 -23.77 6.78 -26.88
C GLY A 54 -24.21 8.02 -26.09
N LYS A 55 -23.40 8.52 -25.15
CA LYS A 55 -23.67 9.72 -24.34
C LYS A 55 -22.80 10.91 -24.76
N ASN A 56 -23.28 12.13 -24.53
CA ASN A 56 -22.45 13.33 -24.59
C ASN A 56 -21.64 13.44 -23.28
N VAL A 57 -20.34 13.68 -23.39
CA VAL A 57 -19.39 13.85 -22.29
C VAL A 57 -18.54 15.09 -22.50
N LEU A 58 -18.00 15.66 -21.42
CA LEU A 58 -17.03 16.75 -21.48
C LEU A 58 -15.71 16.24 -22.07
N LEU A 59 -15.13 16.98 -23.02
CA LEU A 59 -13.77 16.83 -23.50
C LEU A 59 -12.93 18.01 -23.00
N LEU A 60 -12.06 17.74 -22.03
CA LEU A 60 -11.05 18.67 -21.54
C LEU A 60 -9.77 18.47 -22.34
N SER A 61 -9.31 19.51 -23.03
CA SER A 61 -8.08 19.48 -23.83
C SER A 61 -6.98 20.30 -23.15
N ALA A 62 -5.86 19.65 -22.87
CA ALA A 62 -4.71 20.20 -22.17
C ALA A 62 -3.56 20.44 -23.17
N PRO A 63 -3.23 21.71 -23.51
CA PRO A 63 -2.19 22.04 -24.49
C PRO A 63 -0.79 22.01 -23.86
N PHE A 64 -0.38 20.89 -23.26
CA PHE A 64 0.88 20.82 -22.52
C PHE A 64 2.13 21.01 -23.39
N SER A 65 2.12 20.49 -24.62
CA SER A 65 3.21 20.69 -25.58
C SER A 65 3.05 21.97 -26.41
N SER A 66 1.81 22.31 -26.78
CA SER A 66 1.51 23.50 -27.58
C SER A 66 1.55 24.80 -26.78
N ASN A 67 1.46 24.72 -25.46
CA ASN A 67 1.60 25.85 -24.53
C ASN A 67 2.40 25.45 -23.28
N PRO A 68 3.75 25.39 -23.36
CA PRO A 68 4.61 24.94 -22.28
C PRO A 68 4.60 25.81 -21.01
N GLU A 69 3.97 26.99 -21.04
CA GLU A 69 3.81 27.83 -19.85
C GLU A 69 2.69 27.33 -18.92
N ILE A 70 1.79 26.46 -19.41
CA ILE A 70 0.74 25.90 -18.58
C ILE A 70 1.18 24.58 -17.92
N ILE A 71 1.20 24.58 -16.60
CA ILE A 71 1.49 23.37 -15.79
C ILE A 71 0.22 22.55 -15.51
N ARG A 72 -0.96 23.07 -15.87
CA ARG A 72 -2.26 22.45 -15.60
C ARG A 72 -3.35 22.99 -16.53
N ALA A 73 -4.31 22.14 -16.88
CA ALA A 73 -5.53 22.50 -17.60
C ALA A 73 -6.74 22.22 -16.69
N GLY A 74 -7.77 23.06 -16.72
CA GLY A 74 -8.91 22.86 -15.84
C GLY A 74 -10.09 23.80 -16.10
N LEU A 75 -11.12 23.63 -15.29
CA LEU A 75 -12.39 24.32 -15.41
C LEU A 75 -13.04 24.57 -14.05
N ASP A 76 -13.78 25.67 -13.95
CA ASP A 76 -14.52 26.12 -12.78
C ASP A 76 -16.02 26.13 -13.05
N LYS A 77 -16.81 25.68 -12.07
CA LYS A 77 -18.28 25.82 -12.05
C LYS A 77 -18.71 26.58 -10.82
N GLN A 78 -19.41 27.70 -11.02
CA GLN A 78 -20.07 28.42 -9.93
C GLN A 78 -21.25 27.59 -9.41
N THR A 79 -21.41 27.53 -8.09
CA THR A 79 -22.41 26.70 -7.45
C THR A 79 -22.77 27.21 -6.06
N HIS A 80 -23.79 26.60 -5.44
CA HIS A 80 -24.15 26.81 -4.04
C HIS A 80 -24.54 25.47 -3.44
N LEU A 81 -23.57 24.77 -2.84
CA LEU A 81 -23.75 23.41 -2.33
C LEU A 81 -23.41 23.31 -0.85
N ASP A 82 -24.23 22.54 -0.13
CA ASP A 82 -23.88 21.99 1.17
C ASP A 82 -23.32 20.57 0.98
N LEU A 83 -22.00 20.46 1.08
CA LEU A 83 -21.25 19.21 1.02
C LEU A 83 -20.78 18.76 2.42
N THR A 84 -21.47 19.17 3.49
CA THR A 84 -21.16 18.78 4.88
C THR A 84 -21.31 17.28 5.09
N THR A 85 -22.39 16.69 4.57
CA THR A 85 -22.73 15.27 4.79
C THR A 85 -21.94 14.28 3.94
N PRO A 86 -21.76 14.48 2.61
CA PRO A 86 -21.00 13.55 1.78
C PRO A 86 -19.59 13.30 2.33
N GLY A 87 -19.14 12.05 2.27
CA GLY A 87 -17.81 11.66 2.75
C GLY A 87 -16.87 11.19 1.65
N THR A 88 -17.38 11.01 0.43
CA THR A 88 -16.61 10.63 -0.75
C THR A 88 -17.14 11.38 -1.97
N PHE A 89 -16.25 11.79 -2.87
CA PHE A 89 -16.59 12.26 -4.21
C PHE A 89 -16.02 11.31 -5.26
N THR A 90 -16.70 11.18 -6.40
CA THR A 90 -16.25 10.35 -7.51
C THR A 90 -16.36 11.08 -8.83
N LEU A 91 -15.46 10.79 -9.76
CA LEU A 91 -15.43 11.37 -11.10
C LEU A 91 -14.99 10.31 -12.10
N ASP A 92 -15.74 10.14 -13.19
CA ASP A 92 -15.31 9.28 -14.29
C ASP A 92 -14.42 10.09 -15.25
N VAL A 93 -13.21 9.57 -15.50
CA VAL A 93 -12.22 10.18 -16.39
C VAL A 93 -11.64 9.12 -17.33
N LYS A 94 -11.52 9.47 -18.62
CA LYS A 94 -10.87 8.64 -19.64
C LYS A 94 -9.86 9.47 -20.43
N PRO A 95 -8.55 9.21 -20.28
CA PRO A 95 -7.54 9.83 -21.13
C PRO A 95 -7.57 9.27 -22.56
N ASP A 96 -7.07 10.03 -23.53
CA ASP A 96 -6.98 9.59 -24.93
C ASP A 96 -5.73 8.73 -25.24
N SER A 97 -4.71 8.77 -24.37
CA SER A 97 -3.45 8.05 -24.57
C SER A 97 -3.33 6.80 -23.68
N PRO A 98 -2.89 5.65 -24.23
CA PRO A 98 -2.64 4.43 -23.42
C PRO A 98 -1.46 4.59 -22.45
N ASN A 99 -0.63 5.62 -22.63
CA ASN A 99 0.51 5.92 -21.76
C ASN A 99 0.20 7.02 -20.73
N SER A 100 -1.04 7.52 -20.68
CA SER A 100 -1.43 8.56 -19.72
C SER A 100 -1.19 8.10 -18.27
N ASN A 101 -0.69 9.02 -17.45
CA ASN A 101 -0.49 8.83 -16.01
C ASN A 101 -0.61 10.18 -15.29
N HIS A 102 -1.77 10.82 -15.41
CA HIS A 102 -1.95 12.20 -14.95
C HIS A 102 -2.54 12.26 -13.55
N GLN A 103 -2.07 13.24 -12.78
CA GLN A 103 -2.77 13.71 -11.60
C GLN A 103 -4.00 14.53 -12.01
N VAL A 104 -5.15 14.17 -11.43
CA VAL A 104 -6.42 14.88 -11.54
C VAL A 104 -6.79 15.40 -10.16
N SER A 105 -6.96 16.71 -10.02
CA SER A 105 -7.31 17.37 -8.76
C SER A 105 -8.73 17.90 -8.78
N LEU A 106 -9.42 17.72 -7.66
CA LEU A 106 -10.75 18.25 -7.39
C LEU A 106 -10.63 19.29 -6.29
N TYR A 107 -11.21 20.47 -6.52
CA TYR A 107 -11.27 21.53 -5.53
C TYR A 107 -12.71 21.99 -5.28
N PHE A 108 -12.94 22.43 -4.05
CA PHE A 108 -14.17 23.10 -3.62
C PHE A 108 -13.82 24.43 -2.94
N LYS A 109 -14.20 25.54 -3.56
CA LYS A 109 -14.05 26.87 -2.95
C LYS A 109 -15.13 27.07 -1.89
N SER A 110 -14.72 27.59 -0.75
CA SER A 110 -15.62 27.97 0.34
C SER A 110 -15.17 29.28 0.96
N GLY A 111 -15.89 30.38 0.68
CA GLY A 111 -15.50 31.72 1.11
C GLY A 111 -14.07 32.08 0.64
N PRO A 112 -13.15 32.47 1.55
CA PRO A 112 -11.81 32.92 1.19
C PRO A 112 -10.80 31.79 0.96
N GLY A 113 -11.19 30.52 1.10
CA GLY A 113 -10.28 29.38 0.93
C GLY A 113 -10.83 28.25 0.07
N TRP A 114 -10.03 27.21 -0.08
CA TRP A 114 -10.34 26.04 -0.88
C TRP A 114 -10.11 24.75 -0.10
N TYR A 115 -10.87 23.72 -0.44
CA TYR A 115 -10.52 22.35 -0.15
C TYR A 115 -9.97 21.72 -1.43
N SER A 116 -8.83 21.04 -1.37
CA SER A 116 -8.26 20.36 -2.54
C SER A 116 -7.75 18.96 -2.24
N THR A 117 -7.93 18.06 -3.19
CA THR A 117 -7.27 16.75 -3.17
C THR A 117 -7.05 16.25 -4.60
N SER A 118 -6.31 15.15 -4.75
CA SER A 118 -5.94 14.62 -6.05
C SER A 118 -5.98 13.10 -6.11
N ALA A 119 -6.30 12.57 -7.29
CA ALA A 119 -6.23 11.16 -7.64
C ALA A 119 -5.41 11.03 -8.95
N ARG A 120 -5.01 9.81 -9.31
CA ARG A 120 -4.33 9.55 -10.58
C ARG A 120 -5.22 8.77 -11.54
N VAL A 121 -5.21 9.16 -12.81
CA VAL A 121 -5.81 8.44 -13.92
C VAL A 121 -4.70 7.88 -14.80
N LYS A 122 -4.81 6.60 -15.21
CA LYS A 122 -3.75 5.91 -15.94
C LYS A 122 -4.29 5.07 -17.09
N GLY A 123 -3.61 5.05 -18.23
CA GLY A 123 -4.08 4.33 -19.41
C GLY A 123 -5.18 5.10 -20.17
N HIS A 124 -5.94 4.38 -21.00
CA HIS A 124 -6.88 4.97 -21.97
C HIS A 124 -8.34 4.50 -21.78
N ASP A 125 -8.61 3.76 -20.71
CA ASP A 125 -9.94 3.28 -20.38
C ASP A 125 -10.67 4.27 -19.46
N TRP A 126 -11.96 4.04 -19.20
CA TRP A 126 -12.69 4.79 -18.19
C TRP A 126 -12.23 4.40 -16.79
N HIS A 127 -11.92 5.39 -15.98
CA HIS A 127 -11.62 5.24 -14.56
C HIS A 127 -12.58 6.06 -13.71
N THR A 128 -13.18 5.45 -12.70
CA THR A 128 -13.84 6.19 -11.63
C THR A 128 -12.80 6.56 -10.59
N LEU A 129 -12.39 7.83 -10.61
CA LEU A 129 -11.53 8.40 -9.59
C LEU A 129 -12.34 8.60 -8.31
N ARG A 130 -11.77 8.25 -7.16
CA ARG A 130 -12.39 8.42 -5.84
C ARG A 130 -11.59 9.43 -5.03
N PHE A 131 -12.28 10.40 -4.45
CA PHE A 131 -11.73 11.47 -3.63
C PHE A 131 -12.41 11.41 -2.25
N PRO A 132 -11.83 10.69 -1.27
CA PRO A 132 -12.34 10.71 0.10
C PRO A 132 -12.28 12.14 0.66
N LYS A 133 -13.35 12.59 1.32
CA LYS A 133 -13.43 13.94 1.89
C LYS A 133 -12.32 14.23 2.89
N SER A 134 -11.86 13.21 3.63
CA SER A 134 -10.73 13.30 4.56
C SER A 134 -9.39 13.62 3.93
N ASP A 135 -9.26 13.41 2.62
CA ASP A 135 -8.00 13.61 1.90
C ASP A 135 -7.91 15.04 1.35
N PHE A 136 -8.96 15.84 1.54
CA PHE A 136 -8.95 17.25 1.18
C PHE A 136 -8.14 18.06 2.19
N ARG A 137 -7.19 18.82 1.67
CA ARG A 137 -6.42 19.80 2.43
C ARG A 137 -7.09 21.15 2.33
N ALA A 138 -7.17 21.87 3.44
CA ALA A 138 -7.54 23.26 3.44
C ALA A 138 -6.38 24.10 2.86
N GLU A 139 -6.68 24.89 1.85
CA GLU A 139 -5.84 25.98 1.33
C GLU A 139 -6.48 27.30 1.80
N ASP A 140 -5.65 28.18 2.36
CA ASP A 140 -6.10 29.40 3.06
C ASP A 140 -7.02 29.10 4.26
N LYS A 141 -8.22 29.71 4.30
CA LYS A 141 -9.19 29.57 5.40
C LYS A 141 -10.60 29.34 4.85
N PRO A 142 -10.92 28.13 4.37
CA PRO A 142 -12.24 27.85 3.83
C PRO A 142 -13.34 28.09 4.88
N ALA A 143 -14.49 28.63 4.46
CA ALA A 143 -15.58 29.04 5.35
C ALA A 143 -16.44 27.88 5.89
N GLY A 144 -16.30 26.68 5.32
CA GLY A 144 -17.05 25.47 5.70
C GLY A 144 -17.57 24.68 4.50
N TRP A 145 -17.83 23.39 4.71
CA TRP A 145 -18.39 22.50 3.67
C TRP A 145 -19.86 22.79 3.34
N ASP A 146 -20.54 23.59 4.14
CA ASP A 146 -21.92 24.06 3.96
C ASP A 146 -22.04 25.24 2.98
N LYS A 147 -20.91 25.81 2.52
CA LYS A 147 -20.84 27.03 1.71
C LYS A 147 -19.94 26.86 0.50
N ILE A 148 -20.11 25.77 -0.25
CA ILE A 148 -19.32 25.55 -1.46
C ILE A 148 -19.86 26.44 -2.58
N GLU A 149 -19.00 27.33 -3.08
CA GLU A 149 -19.32 28.36 -4.07
C GLU A 149 -18.76 28.05 -5.45
N THR A 150 -17.70 27.23 -5.53
CA THR A 150 -17.08 26.86 -6.81
C THR A 150 -16.54 25.45 -6.75
N ILE A 151 -16.81 24.67 -7.79
CA ILE A 151 -16.13 23.39 -8.05
C ILE A 151 -15.05 23.65 -9.09
N ARG A 152 -13.84 23.14 -8.87
CA ARG A 152 -12.77 23.17 -9.86
C ARG A 152 -12.25 21.77 -10.14
N LEU A 153 -12.11 21.44 -11.41
CA LEU A 153 -11.45 20.23 -11.89
C LEU A 153 -10.16 20.61 -12.61
N VAL A 154 -9.07 19.93 -12.29
CA VAL A 154 -7.74 20.20 -12.88
C VAL A 154 -7.08 18.89 -13.28
N VAL A 155 -6.44 18.88 -14.45
CA VAL A 155 -5.46 17.86 -14.84
C VAL A 155 -4.09 18.51 -14.93
N TRP A 156 -3.09 17.86 -14.33
CA TRP A 156 -1.72 18.38 -14.23
C TRP A 156 -0.82 17.85 -15.32
N ARG A 157 0.16 18.69 -15.67
CA ARG A 157 1.29 18.29 -16.50
C ARG A 157 2.27 17.45 -15.66
N GLU A 158 2.69 16.32 -16.21
CA GLU A 158 3.61 15.37 -15.56
C GLU A 158 5.08 15.62 -15.95
N SER A 159 5.35 16.16 -17.15
CA SER A 159 6.71 16.50 -17.59
C SER A 159 6.73 17.64 -18.61
N ASP A 160 7.88 18.31 -18.77
CA ASP A 160 8.03 19.39 -19.75
C ASP A 160 7.97 18.92 -21.21
N SER A 161 8.19 17.62 -21.46
CA SER A 161 8.07 16.98 -22.77
C SER A 161 6.69 16.35 -23.03
N GLU A 162 5.72 16.59 -22.15
CA GLU A 162 4.41 15.96 -22.26
C GLU A 162 3.64 16.44 -23.49
N PRO A 163 3.12 15.53 -24.33
CA PRO A 163 2.30 15.91 -25.47
C PRO A 163 0.98 16.56 -25.00
N ASP A 164 0.34 17.28 -25.91
CA ASP A 164 -1.06 17.70 -25.70
C ASP A 164 -1.93 16.47 -25.40
N ALA A 165 -2.73 16.58 -24.35
CA ALA A 165 -3.51 15.46 -23.83
C ALA A 165 -5.00 15.83 -23.79
N ARG A 166 -5.86 14.82 -23.96
CA ARG A 166 -7.32 15.02 -23.87
C ARG A 166 -7.95 14.03 -22.91
N PHE A 167 -8.92 14.54 -22.16
CA PHE A 167 -9.61 13.80 -21.12
C PHE A 167 -11.11 13.90 -21.35
N GLN A 168 -11.75 12.75 -21.52
CA GLN A 168 -13.20 12.65 -21.44
C GLN A 168 -13.60 12.56 -19.97
N VAL A 169 -14.61 13.33 -19.58
CA VAL A 169 -15.04 13.47 -18.19
C VAL A 169 -16.55 13.33 -18.10
N ARG A 170 -17.04 12.56 -17.12
CA ARG A 170 -18.47 12.43 -16.80
C ARG A 170 -18.71 12.13 -15.32
N ASP A 171 -19.98 12.20 -14.90
CA ASP A 171 -20.45 11.63 -13.63
C ASP A 171 -19.69 12.13 -12.36
N LEU A 172 -19.58 13.45 -12.13
CA LEU A 172 -19.12 13.98 -10.85
C LEU A 172 -20.21 13.81 -9.79
N LYS A 173 -19.96 12.95 -8.81
CA LYS A 173 -20.94 12.57 -7.78
C LYS A 173 -20.38 12.75 -6.37
N ALA A 174 -21.26 13.05 -5.44
CA ALA A 174 -21.01 13.03 -4.01
C ALA A 174 -21.78 11.87 -3.37
N ALA A 175 -21.12 11.08 -2.53
CA ALA A 175 -21.69 9.89 -1.89
C ALA A 175 -21.52 9.94 -0.37
N THR A 176 -22.48 9.31 0.32
CA THR A 176 -22.49 9.13 1.78
C THR A 176 -22.55 7.65 2.07
N ASN A 177 -21.56 7.12 2.78
CA ASN A 177 -21.54 5.72 3.20
C ASN A 177 -22.14 5.55 4.60
N GLU A 178 -22.72 4.38 4.86
CA GLU A 178 -23.38 4.05 6.14
C GLU A 178 -22.43 4.04 7.34
N ILE A 179 -21.14 3.83 7.09
CA ILE A 179 -20.09 3.74 8.09
C ILE A 179 -19.15 4.93 7.92
N VAL A 180 -18.77 5.52 9.05
CA VAL A 180 -17.72 6.55 9.10
C VAL A 180 -16.65 6.19 10.12
N ILE A 181 -15.40 6.44 9.77
CA ILE A 181 -14.25 6.39 10.67
C ILE A 181 -13.91 7.82 11.10
N VAL A 182 -13.87 8.06 12.41
CA VAL A 182 -13.51 9.37 12.97
C VAL A 182 -12.00 9.43 13.17
N VAL A 183 -11.34 10.33 12.45
CA VAL A 183 -9.89 10.53 12.50
C VAL A 183 -9.54 11.91 13.08
N PRO A 184 -8.34 12.11 13.61
CA PRO A 184 -7.86 13.45 13.97
C PRO A 184 -7.77 14.36 12.74
N ASP A 185 -7.50 15.64 12.98
CA ASP A 185 -7.14 16.56 11.90
C ASP A 185 -5.92 16.03 11.11
N LEU A 186 -5.93 16.22 9.79
CA LEU A 186 -4.85 15.76 8.91
C LEU A 186 -3.51 16.45 9.24
N GLU A 187 -3.53 17.66 9.80
CA GLU A 187 -2.33 18.34 10.31
C GLU A 187 -1.64 17.54 11.44
N LEU A 188 -2.40 16.72 12.17
CA LEU A 188 -1.89 15.86 13.25
C LEU A 188 -1.39 14.50 12.74
N GLN A 189 -1.41 14.21 11.44
CA GLN A 189 -1.07 12.90 10.89
C GLN A 189 0.30 12.37 11.36
N LYS A 190 1.31 13.24 11.47
CA LYS A 190 2.63 12.84 11.99
C LYS A 190 2.61 12.56 13.49
N LYS A 191 1.88 13.37 14.26
CA LYS A 191 1.81 13.28 15.73
C LYS A 191 0.93 12.10 16.19
N GLU A 192 -0.10 11.78 15.43
CA GLU A 192 -1.07 10.71 15.70
C GLU A 192 -1.01 9.58 14.66
N ALA A 193 0.20 9.27 14.16
CA ALA A 193 0.41 8.26 13.11
C ALA A 193 -0.22 6.89 13.44
N THR A 194 -0.25 6.50 14.71
CA THR A 194 -0.90 5.26 15.17
C THR A 194 -2.41 5.26 14.91
N THR A 195 -3.08 6.40 15.11
CA THR A 195 -4.52 6.56 14.86
C THR A 195 -4.82 6.42 13.38
N PHE A 196 -4.05 7.10 12.53
CA PHE A 196 -4.20 7.00 11.07
C PHE A 196 -3.89 5.58 10.57
N SER A 197 -2.83 4.94 11.05
CA SER A 197 -2.51 3.55 10.69
C SER A 197 -3.62 2.56 11.12
N ALA A 198 -4.25 2.78 12.28
CA ALA A 198 -5.40 1.98 12.71
C ALA A 198 -6.64 2.24 11.84
N ALA A 199 -6.88 3.51 11.44
CA ALA A 199 -7.96 3.89 10.52
C ALA A 199 -7.78 3.21 9.15
N ASP A 200 -6.59 3.33 8.55
CA ASP A 200 -6.23 2.72 7.26
C ASP A 200 -6.45 1.21 7.30
N ARG A 201 -6.05 0.56 8.39
CA ARG A 201 -6.22 -0.88 8.54
C ARG A 201 -7.68 -1.30 8.61
N ILE A 202 -8.49 -0.61 9.42
CA ILE A 202 -9.92 -0.92 9.55
C ILE A 202 -10.64 -0.66 8.22
N GLU A 203 -10.35 0.46 7.58
CA GLU A 203 -10.90 0.78 6.26
C GLU A 203 -10.55 -0.30 5.24
N ASN A 204 -9.29 -0.73 5.15
CA ASN A 204 -8.86 -1.79 4.23
C ASN A 204 -9.62 -3.10 4.47
N PHE A 205 -9.84 -3.49 5.73
CA PHE A 205 -10.64 -4.67 6.04
C PHE A 205 -12.11 -4.52 5.61
N LEU A 206 -12.73 -3.35 5.85
CA LEU A 206 -14.10 -3.08 5.44
C LEU A 206 -14.25 -3.05 3.92
N GLN A 207 -13.37 -2.33 3.22
CA GLN A 207 -13.37 -2.25 1.76
C GLN A 207 -13.17 -3.63 1.12
N THR A 208 -12.26 -4.46 1.64
CA THR A 208 -12.06 -5.84 1.18
C THR A 208 -13.32 -6.69 1.35
N ALA A 209 -14.11 -6.41 2.39
CA ALA A 209 -15.41 -7.06 2.64
C ALA A 209 -16.56 -6.50 1.77
N GLY A 210 -16.30 -5.51 0.92
CA GLY A 210 -17.34 -4.85 0.13
C GLY A 210 -18.17 -3.85 0.94
N ILE A 211 -17.65 -3.40 2.08
CA ILE A 211 -18.30 -2.42 2.95
C ILE A 211 -17.60 -1.07 2.73
N PRO A 212 -18.21 -0.13 1.99
CA PRO A 212 -17.64 1.20 1.84
C PRO A 212 -17.75 1.96 3.16
N CYS A 213 -16.76 2.81 3.43
CA CYS A 213 -16.79 3.72 4.56
C CYS A 213 -16.24 5.10 4.18
N ASP A 214 -16.69 6.10 4.94
CA ASP A 214 -16.19 7.46 4.88
C ASP A 214 -15.20 7.71 6.03
N ARG A 215 -14.48 8.84 5.94
CA ARG A 215 -13.71 9.40 7.04
C ARG A 215 -14.20 10.82 7.33
N ILE A 216 -14.26 11.17 8.61
CA ILE A 216 -14.56 12.53 9.09
C ILE A 216 -13.46 12.94 10.06
N SER A 217 -12.90 14.13 9.89
CA SER A 217 -11.95 14.70 10.84
C SER A 217 -12.69 15.15 12.09
N GLU A 218 -12.06 15.00 13.26
CA GLU A 218 -12.68 15.34 14.54
C GLU A 218 -13.18 16.80 14.61
N PRO A 219 -12.46 17.82 14.10
CA PRO A 219 -12.97 19.20 14.09
C PRO A 219 -14.26 19.39 13.29
N GLU A 220 -14.45 18.60 12.22
CA GLU A 220 -15.63 18.63 11.36
C GLU A 220 -16.80 17.78 11.92
N LEU A 221 -16.56 17.01 12.98
CA LEU A 221 -17.54 16.11 13.56
C LEU A 221 -18.70 16.90 14.20
N THR A 222 -19.82 16.88 13.50
CA THR A 222 -21.10 17.49 13.89
C THR A 222 -22.27 16.55 13.65
N THR A 223 -23.41 16.84 14.28
CA THR A 223 -24.67 16.10 14.10
C THR A 223 -25.14 16.10 12.64
N GLN A 224 -24.86 17.17 11.89
CA GLN A 224 -25.09 17.31 10.44
C GLN A 224 -24.10 16.48 9.64
N SER A 225 -22.79 16.57 9.91
CA SER A 225 -21.76 15.78 9.20
C SER A 225 -21.99 14.27 9.32
N LEU A 226 -22.44 13.78 10.49
CA LEU A 226 -22.79 12.38 10.71
C LEU A 226 -24.06 11.98 9.93
N GLY A 227 -24.95 12.94 9.64
CA GLY A 227 -26.15 12.73 8.83
C GLY A 227 -26.97 11.52 9.29
N LYS A 228 -27.37 10.69 8.32
CA LYS A 228 -28.15 9.46 8.53
C LYS A 228 -27.29 8.19 8.66
N ARG A 229 -25.97 8.33 8.83
CA ARG A 229 -25.07 7.18 8.94
C ARG A 229 -25.46 6.28 10.10
N SER A 230 -25.19 4.99 9.95
CA SER A 230 -25.56 3.98 10.94
C SER A 230 -24.46 3.74 11.97
N VAL A 231 -23.18 3.84 11.59
CA VAL A 231 -22.06 3.47 12.45
C VAL A 231 -20.93 4.51 12.40
N ALA A 232 -20.41 4.88 13.56
CA ALA A 232 -19.18 5.66 13.73
C ALA A 232 -18.10 4.80 14.41
N ILE A 233 -16.91 4.73 13.83
CA ILE A 233 -15.78 3.95 14.32
C ILE A 233 -14.69 4.89 14.83
N LEU A 234 -14.22 4.66 16.05
CA LEU A 234 -13.03 5.30 16.60
C LEU A 234 -11.89 4.26 16.59
N PRO A 235 -10.97 4.34 15.61
CA PRO A 235 -9.94 3.33 15.41
C PRO A 235 -8.90 3.32 16.54
N PHE A 236 -8.60 4.51 17.08
CA PHE A 236 -7.79 4.76 18.28
C PHE A 236 -7.74 6.27 18.54
N ASN A 237 -8.68 6.84 19.30
CA ASN A 237 -8.71 8.28 19.52
C ASN A 237 -8.43 8.57 21.00
N PRO A 238 -7.14 8.56 21.43
CA PRO A 238 -6.78 8.78 22.83
C PRO A 238 -7.11 10.19 23.31
N ASN A 239 -7.10 11.17 22.38
CA ASN A 239 -7.25 12.60 22.67
C ASN A 239 -8.60 13.18 22.22
N ILE A 240 -9.62 12.35 22.04
CA ILE A 240 -10.92 12.83 21.53
C ILE A 240 -11.54 13.89 22.46
N SER A 241 -11.98 15.00 21.88
CA SER A 241 -12.53 16.14 22.59
C SER A 241 -13.90 15.86 23.24
N SER A 242 -14.21 16.64 24.27
CA SER A 242 -15.54 16.62 24.91
C SER A 242 -16.67 16.99 23.95
N LYS A 243 -16.42 17.93 23.02
CA LYS A 243 -17.36 18.31 21.96
C LYS A 243 -17.67 17.10 21.06
N ALA A 244 -16.64 16.42 20.56
CA ALA A 244 -16.81 15.22 19.74
C ALA A 244 -17.56 14.11 20.49
N CYS A 245 -17.25 13.89 21.78
CA CYS A 245 -17.98 12.96 22.63
C CYS A 245 -19.47 13.34 22.77
N GLY A 246 -19.79 14.63 22.92
CA GLY A 246 -21.16 15.13 22.95
C GLY A 246 -21.93 14.80 21.66
N THR A 247 -21.32 15.02 20.50
CA THR A 247 -21.89 14.68 19.20
C THR A 247 -22.11 13.17 19.04
N LEU A 248 -21.15 12.34 19.46
CA LEU A 248 -21.29 10.88 19.42
C LEU A 248 -22.36 10.35 20.38
N ASN A 249 -22.57 11.01 21.51
CA ASN A 249 -23.68 10.70 22.42
C ASN A 249 -25.03 10.96 21.76
N GLN A 250 -25.22 12.14 21.14
CA GLN A 250 -26.43 12.46 20.38
C GLN A 250 -26.64 11.47 19.22
N PHE A 251 -25.55 11.06 18.56
CA PHE A 251 -25.58 10.05 17.51
C PHE A 251 -26.12 8.70 18.00
N MET A 252 -25.66 8.22 19.16
CA MET A 252 -26.18 7.00 19.78
C MET A 252 -27.64 7.12 20.25
N GLU A 253 -28.03 8.30 20.75
CA GLU A 253 -29.39 8.57 21.20
C GLU A 253 -30.41 8.51 20.07
N ARG A 254 -30.04 8.95 18.86
CA ARG A 254 -30.88 8.83 17.66
C ARG A 254 -30.76 7.47 16.93
N GLY A 255 -30.12 6.49 17.56
CA GLY A 255 -30.06 5.10 17.07
C GLY A 255 -28.75 4.68 16.39
N GLY A 256 -27.83 5.61 16.15
CA GLY A 256 -26.49 5.32 15.62
C GLY A 256 -25.68 4.40 16.54
N LYS A 257 -24.66 3.73 16.00
CA LYS A 257 -23.78 2.81 16.73
C LYS A 257 -22.36 3.33 16.78
N VAL A 258 -21.70 3.22 17.94
CA VAL A 258 -20.29 3.61 18.09
C VAL A 258 -19.41 2.40 18.33
N PHE A 259 -18.38 2.20 17.51
CA PHE A 259 -17.38 1.15 17.71
C PHE A 259 -16.06 1.76 18.18
N LEU A 260 -15.65 1.41 19.41
CA LEU A 260 -14.46 1.95 20.07
C LEU A 260 -13.35 0.90 20.12
N ASN A 261 -12.10 1.34 19.97
CA ASN A 261 -10.91 0.50 20.09
C ASN A 261 -9.94 1.09 21.12
N PHE A 262 -9.44 0.26 22.03
CA PHE A 262 -8.45 0.56 23.06
C PHE A 262 -8.89 1.57 24.15
N ASN A 263 -9.49 2.71 23.80
CA ASN A 263 -9.91 3.73 24.76
C ASN A 263 -11.44 3.87 24.81
N ILE A 264 -12.00 4.01 26.02
CA ILE A 264 -13.39 4.43 26.23
C ILE A 264 -13.33 5.83 26.88
N PRO A 265 -13.72 6.89 26.17
CA PRO A 265 -13.87 8.21 26.79
C PRO A 265 -14.95 8.15 27.87
N SER A 266 -14.68 8.72 29.05
CA SER A 266 -15.61 8.70 30.20
C SER A 266 -16.99 9.26 29.84
N ALA A 267 -17.03 10.28 29.00
CA ALA A 267 -18.25 10.90 28.49
C ALA A 267 -19.15 9.96 27.66
N LEU A 268 -18.61 8.88 27.10
CA LEU A 268 -19.36 7.91 26.30
C LEU A 268 -19.83 6.69 27.09
N GLU A 269 -19.27 6.42 28.27
CA GLU A 269 -19.50 5.16 29.01
C GLU A 269 -20.98 4.87 29.27
N LYS A 270 -21.72 5.89 29.76
CA LYS A 270 -23.14 5.77 30.10
C LYS A 270 -23.96 5.40 28.88
N ASN A 271 -23.82 6.15 27.79
CA ASN A 271 -24.62 5.95 26.58
C ASN A 271 -24.18 4.72 25.79
N LEU A 272 -22.89 4.39 25.77
CA LEU A 272 -22.41 3.15 25.16
C LEU A 272 -22.86 1.91 25.98
N GLY A 273 -23.06 2.08 27.29
CA GLY A 273 -23.39 0.99 28.22
C GLY A 273 -22.17 0.16 28.61
N ILE A 274 -20.96 0.68 28.43
CA ILE A 274 -19.70 -0.01 28.69
C ILE A 274 -18.79 0.94 29.48
N LYS A 275 -18.44 0.58 30.70
CA LYS A 275 -17.51 1.34 31.55
C LYS A 275 -16.08 0.99 31.22
N LYS A 276 -15.18 1.97 31.30
CA LYS A 276 -13.74 1.74 31.21
C LYS A 276 -13.28 0.98 32.45
N GLY A 277 -12.57 -0.12 32.23
CA GLY A 277 -11.91 -0.89 33.27
C GLY A 277 -10.43 -0.55 33.36
N ASN A 278 -9.64 -1.51 33.82
CA ASN A 278 -8.22 -1.31 34.11
C ASN A 278 -7.34 -1.50 32.87
N TYR A 279 -6.25 -0.75 32.83
CA TYR A 279 -5.10 -1.05 31.97
C TYR A 279 -4.44 -2.35 32.44
N PHE A 280 -4.06 -3.20 31.50
CA PHE A 280 -3.36 -4.45 31.75
C PHE A 280 -2.23 -4.63 30.75
N LYS A 281 -1.04 -4.97 31.26
CA LYS A 281 0.13 -5.36 30.48
C LYS A 281 0.62 -6.70 31.05
N PRO A 282 0.66 -7.78 30.26
CA PRO A 282 1.14 -9.07 30.73
C PRO A 282 2.66 -9.06 30.95
N ASP A 283 3.14 -9.87 31.89
CA ASP A 283 4.57 -10.01 32.21
C ASP A 283 5.33 -10.84 31.17
N ALA A 284 4.64 -11.74 30.46
CA ALA A 284 5.20 -12.61 29.43
C ALA A 284 4.58 -12.34 28.06
N SER A 285 5.38 -12.48 27.01
CA SER A 285 4.90 -12.54 25.63
C SER A 285 3.96 -13.74 25.43
N GLY A 286 2.98 -13.62 24.54
CA GLY A 286 2.06 -14.73 24.23
C GLY A 286 0.85 -14.84 25.16
N ALA A 287 0.78 -14.07 26.25
CA ALA A 287 -0.39 -14.07 27.17
C ALA A 287 -1.69 -13.52 26.55
N LEU A 288 -1.59 -12.73 25.47
CA LEU A 288 -2.69 -12.21 24.68
C LEU A 288 -2.41 -12.54 23.20
N SER A 289 -2.69 -13.78 22.80
CA SER A 289 -2.33 -14.31 21.47
C SER A 289 -3.51 -14.38 20.51
N ALA A 290 -4.72 -14.54 21.05
CA ALA A 290 -5.95 -14.67 20.29
C ALA A 290 -7.16 -14.31 21.15
N ILE A 291 -8.31 -14.19 20.49
CA ILE A 291 -9.59 -13.86 21.09
C ILE A 291 -10.58 -14.92 20.68
N ARG A 292 -11.17 -15.59 21.66
CA ARG A 292 -12.29 -16.51 21.43
C ARG A 292 -13.60 -15.78 21.55
N LEU A 293 -14.41 -15.91 20.50
CA LEU A 293 -15.67 -15.22 20.33
C LEU A 293 -16.79 -16.24 20.48
N LYS A 294 -17.79 -15.93 21.29
CA LYS A 294 -18.85 -16.88 21.65
C LYS A 294 -20.18 -16.14 21.76
N ASP A 295 -20.80 -15.93 20.61
CA ASP A 295 -22.09 -15.26 20.52
C ASP A 295 -22.84 -15.63 19.25
N THR A 296 -23.92 -16.39 19.41
CA THR A 296 -24.76 -16.85 18.31
C THR A 296 -25.72 -15.77 17.79
N LYS A 297 -25.87 -14.64 18.50
CA LYS A 297 -26.73 -13.52 18.06
C LYS A 297 -26.07 -12.66 16.99
N ILE A 298 -24.75 -12.74 16.85
CA ILE A 298 -23.99 -11.98 15.85
C ILE A 298 -23.69 -12.92 14.68
N GLN A 299 -24.42 -12.72 13.60
CA GLN A 299 -24.32 -13.52 12.39
C GLN A 299 -22.95 -13.33 11.73
N GLY A 300 -22.28 -14.44 11.39
CA GLY A 300 -20.97 -14.42 10.73
C GLY A 300 -19.78 -14.17 11.66
N LEU A 301 -19.98 -14.12 12.98
CA LEU A 301 -18.88 -13.94 13.94
C LEU A 301 -17.90 -15.14 13.87
N PRO A 302 -16.60 -14.92 13.65
CA PRO A 302 -15.62 -16.00 13.66
C PRO A 302 -15.50 -16.58 15.07
N ALA A 303 -15.17 -17.88 15.20
CA ALA A 303 -15.03 -18.52 16.51
C ALA A 303 -13.79 -18.04 17.28
N GLU A 304 -12.72 -17.71 16.55
CA GLU A 304 -11.46 -17.21 17.09
C GLU A 304 -10.82 -16.23 16.11
N VAL A 305 -10.13 -15.23 16.64
CA VAL A 305 -9.31 -14.27 15.88
C VAL A 305 -7.95 -14.20 16.54
N LYS A 306 -6.86 -14.45 15.80
CA LYS A 306 -5.52 -14.29 16.36
C LYS A 306 -5.15 -12.81 16.42
N GLN A 307 -4.60 -12.42 17.56
CA GLN A 307 -4.04 -11.09 17.76
C GLN A 307 -2.92 -11.15 18.80
N ALA A 308 -1.67 -10.92 18.39
CA ALA A 308 -0.55 -10.79 19.32
C ALA A 308 -0.52 -9.40 19.98
N SER A 309 -1.28 -9.22 21.06
CA SER A 309 -1.37 -7.98 21.82
C SER A 309 -0.37 -7.92 22.98
N TRP A 310 0.15 -6.73 23.27
CA TRP A 310 1.13 -6.51 24.35
C TRP A 310 0.57 -5.73 25.55
N ASN A 311 -0.67 -5.25 25.45
CA ASN A 311 -1.43 -4.64 26.53
C ASN A 311 -2.92 -4.64 26.16
N LEU A 312 -3.77 -4.12 27.04
CA LEU A 312 -5.18 -3.82 26.77
C LEU A 312 -5.74 -2.86 27.83
N VAL A 313 -6.93 -2.32 27.56
CA VAL A 313 -7.78 -1.69 28.57
C VAL A 313 -9.06 -2.51 28.64
N THR A 314 -9.37 -3.10 29.78
CA THR A 314 -10.60 -3.90 29.90
C THR A 314 -11.84 -3.01 29.82
N GLY A 315 -12.96 -3.55 29.33
CA GLY A 315 -14.27 -2.92 29.46
C GLY A 315 -15.17 -3.71 30.41
N ILE A 316 -16.14 -3.03 31.01
CA ILE A 316 -17.12 -3.64 31.93
C ILE A 316 -18.52 -3.35 31.39
N PRO A 317 -19.34 -4.37 31.06
CA PRO A 317 -20.73 -4.15 30.70
C PRO A 317 -21.49 -3.44 31.82
N ALA A 318 -22.21 -2.37 31.50
CA ALA A 318 -22.85 -1.50 32.50
C ALA A 318 -24.27 -1.05 32.14
N GLY A 319 -24.73 -1.25 30.90
CA GLY A 319 -26.07 -0.84 30.47
C GLY A 319 -26.36 -1.17 29.02
N HIS A 320 -27.56 -0.80 28.54
CA HIS A 320 -27.97 -0.93 27.13
C HIS A 320 -27.77 -2.34 26.52
N GLY A 321 -27.97 -3.40 27.31
CA GLY A 321 -27.78 -4.78 26.86
C GLY A 321 -26.32 -5.17 26.60
N ALA A 322 -25.36 -4.39 27.11
CA ALA A 322 -23.94 -4.67 26.98
C ALA A 322 -23.59 -6.05 27.54
N ARG A 323 -22.74 -6.77 26.82
CA ARG A 323 -22.28 -8.11 27.21
C ARG A 323 -20.95 -8.45 26.55
N VAL A 324 -20.18 -9.29 27.22
CA VAL A 324 -18.90 -9.80 26.70
C VAL A 324 -19.20 -10.80 25.58
N VAL A 325 -18.68 -10.53 24.38
CA VAL A 325 -18.79 -11.36 23.18
C VAL A 325 -17.52 -12.17 22.94
N GLY A 326 -16.37 -11.64 23.35
CA GLY A 326 -15.08 -12.31 23.21
C GLY A 326 -14.17 -12.16 24.41
N VAL A 327 -13.30 -13.14 24.62
CA VAL A 327 -12.30 -13.16 25.69
C VAL A 327 -10.91 -13.47 25.14
N TRP A 328 -9.89 -12.85 25.74
CA TRP A 328 -8.50 -13.13 25.41
C TRP A 328 -8.09 -14.54 25.85
N VAL A 329 -7.27 -15.19 25.02
CA VAL A 329 -6.58 -16.44 25.33
C VAL A 329 -5.07 -16.28 25.10
N ASP A 330 -4.28 -17.06 25.84
CA ASP A 330 -2.83 -17.12 25.64
C ASP A 330 -2.45 -18.05 24.47
N GLU A 331 -1.17 -18.11 24.13
CA GLU A 331 -0.61 -18.93 23.05
C GLU A 331 -0.86 -20.44 23.19
N THR A 332 -1.15 -20.93 24.40
CA THR A 332 -1.55 -22.32 24.65
C THR A 332 -3.05 -22.53 24.48
N GLY A 333 -3.81 -21.46 24.27
CA GLY A 333 -5.25 -21.46 24.17
C GLY A 333 -5.96 -21.43 25.53
N LYS A 334 -5.27 -21.11 26.62
CA LYS A 334 -5.90 -20.98 27.95
C LYS A 334 -6.52 -19.58 28.08
N PRO A 335 -7.75 -19.45 28.61
CA PRO A 335 -8.39 -18.15 28.80
C PRO A 335 -7.60 -17.25 29.76
N ALA A 336 -7.24 -16.05 29.30
CA ALA A 336 -6.68 -14.98 30.13
C ALA A 336 -7.74 -14.32 31.03
N ARG A 337 -9.02 -14.72 30.89
CA ARG A 337 -10.20 -14.18 31.61
C ARG A 337 -10.36 -12.65 31.50
N LYS A 338 -9.82 -12.04 30.44
CA LYS A 338 -10.00 -10.61 30.14
C LYS A 338 -10.99 -10.42 28.99
N PRO A 339 -12.03 -9.57 29.13
CA PRO A 339 -12.90 -9.21 28.02
C PRO A 339 -12.12 -8.61 26.86
N ALA A 340 -12.32 -9.16 25.66
CA ALA A 340 -11.72 -8.71 24.42
C ALA A 340 -12.69 -7.82 23.63
N LEU A 341 -13.91 -8.31 23.43
CA LEU A 341 -14.96 -7.62 22.70
C LEU A 341 -16.23 -7.56 23.54
N ILE A 342 -16.80 -6.38 23.67
CA ILE A 342 -18.09 -6.13 24.34
C ILE A 342 -19.02 -5.47 23.33
N VAL A 343 -20.25 -5.94 23.25
CA VAL A 343 -21.27 -5.40 22.35
C VAL A 343 -22.49 -5.00 23.16
N SER A 344 -23.06 -3.84 22.85
CA SER A 344 -24.31 -3.30 23.40
C SER A 344 -25.28 -2.91 22.27
N ASN A 345 -26.51 -2.54 22.61
CA ASN A 345 -27.50 -2.05 21.64
C ASN A 345 -27.10 -0.70 21.00
N ARG A 346 -26.07 -0.03 21.52
CA ARG A 346 -25.61 1.29 21.07
C ARG A 346 -24.19 1.27 20.49
N GLY A 347 -23.52 0.12 20.47
CA GLY A 347 -22.17 0.05 19.94
C GLY A 347 -21.38 -1.18 20.38
N ALA A 348 -20.07 -1.12 20.19
CA ALA A 348 -19.14 -2.14 20.65
C ALA A 348 -17.82 -1.52 21.11
N TYR A 349 -17.09 -2.27 21.93
CA TYR A 349 -15.77 -1.92 22.39
C TYR A 349 -14.82 -3.10 22.25
N PHE A 350 -13.69 -2.87 21.59
CA PHE A 350 -12.57 -3.78 21.51
C PHE A 350 -11.46 -3.30 22.45
N SER A 351 -11.00 -4.17 23.36
CA SER A 351 -10.08 -3.78 24.45
C SER A 351 -8.65 -3.47 24.01
N HIS A 352 -8.36 -3.64 22.72
CA HIS A 352 -7.09 -3.26 22.11
C HIS A 352 -7.31 -2.52 20.78
N LEU A 353 -6.24 -2.18 20.07
CA LEU A 353 -6.26 -1.83 18.66
C LEU A 353 -6.53 -3.07 17.80
N ILE A 354 -7.23 -2.90 16.69
CA ILE A 354 -7.28 -3.91 15.62
C ILE A 354 -5.92 -3.93 14.91
N LEU A 355 -5.17 -5.03 15.02
CA LEU A 355 -3.84 -5.19 14.41
C LEU A 355 -3.92 -5.82 13.01
N GLY A 356 -2.79 -6.00 12.32
CA GLY A 356 -2.74 -6.56 10.95
C GLY A 356 -2.72 -8.09 10.86
N ASP A 357 -2.42 -8.79 11.95
CA ASP A 357 -2.34 -10.26 11.95
C ASP A 357 -3.71 -10.94 11.77
N ASP A 358 -3.73 -12.17 11.26
CA ASP A 358 -4.96 -12.92 10.97
C ASP A 358 -6.03 -12.11 10.19
N PRO A 359 -5.66 -11.56 9.02
CA PRO A 359 -6.47 -10.59 8.28
C PRO A 359 -7.86 -11.13 7.91
N ALA A 360 -7.96 -12.43 7.57
CA ALA A 360 -9.21 -13.05 7.16
C ALA A 360 -10.22 -13.08 8.32
N ASN A 361 -9.80 -13.50 9.51
CA ASN A 361 -10.69 -13.53 10.67
C ASN A 361 -10.96 -12.12 11.23
N LYS A 362 -10.03 -11.17 11.09
CA LYS A 362 -10.31 -9.76 11.45
C LYS A 362 -11.29 -9.09 10.50
N GLN A 363 -11.18 -9.36 9.21
CA GLN A 363 -12.17 -8.95 8.24
C GLN A 363 -13.54 -9.57 8.58
N ALA A 364 -13.59 -10.87 8.88
CA ALA A 364 -14.83 -11.54 9.29
C ALA A 364 -15.42 -10.94 10.58
N LEU A 365 -14.58 -10.64 11.57
CA LEU A 365 -14.97 -9.97 12.82
C LEU A 365 -15.62 -8.62 12.55
N LEU A 366 -14.93 -7.74 11.81
CA LEU A 366 -15.45 -6.40 11.49
C LEU A 366 -16.74 -6.49 10.66
N THR A 367 -16.78 -7.37 9.66
CA THR A 367 -17.97 -7.62 8.84
C THR A 367 -19.16 -8.06 9.69
N ALA A 368 -18.95 -9.00 10.62
CA ALA A 368 -20.00 -9.51 11.50
C ALA A 368 -20.54 -8.43 12.45
N ILE A 369 -19.66 -7.59 13.00
CA ILE A 369 -20.07 -6.49 13.88
C ILE A 369 -20.80 -5.39 13.10
N MET A 370 -20.31 -5.01 11.92
CA MET A 370 -20.98 -4.02 11.08
C MET A 370 -22.33 -4.54 10.57
N GLY A 371 -22.40 -5.79 10.11
CA GLY A 371 -23.66 -6.43 9.70
C GLY A 371 -24.63 -6.64 10.86
N HIS A 372 -24.14 -6.78 12.10
CA HIS A 372 -24.99 -6.78 13.30
C HIS A 372 -25.57 -5.40 13.59
N PHE A 373 -24.80 -4.33 13.38
CA PHE A 373 -25.27 -2.95 13.58
C PHE A 373 -26.20 -2.46 12.47
N GLN A 374 -25.92 -2.83 11.22
CA GLN A 374 -26.71 -2.48 10.05
C GLN A 374 -26.88 -3.71 9.15
N PRO A 375 -27.96 -4.50 9.34
CA PRO A 375 -28.19 -5.73 8.57
C PRO A 375 -28.26 -5.54 7.06
N LYS A 376 -28.66 -4.36 6.56
CA LYS A 376 -28.66 -4.07 5.12
C LYS A 376 -27.27 -4.13 4.47
N LEU A 377 -26.19 -4.03 5.26
CA LEU A 377 -24.85 -4.18 4.72
C LEU A 377 -24.61 -5.58 4.15
N TRP A 378 -25.35 -6.60 4.58
CA TRP A 378 -25.23 -7.95 4.04
C TRP A 378 -25.49 -8.00 2.53
N ASP A 379 -26.37 -7.14 1.99
CA ASP A 379 -26.65 -7.06 0.55
C ASP A 379 -25.41 -6.62 -0.22
N SER A 380 -24.74 -5.56 0.24
CA SER A 380 -23.51 -5.06 -0.37
C SER A 380 -22.34 -6.03 -0.24
N ILE A 381 -22.19 -6.66 0.95
CA ILE A 381 -21.18 -7.69 1.19
C ILE A 381 -21.41 -8.90 0.25
N ALA A 382 -22.65 -9.34 0.11
CA ALA A 382 -23.02 -10.45 -0.77
C ALA A 382 -22.74 -10.12 -2.23
N ALA A 383 -23.18 -8.97 -2.71
CA ALA A 383 -22.95 -8.52 -4.08
C ALA A 383 -21.45 -8.38 -4.39
N ALA A 384 -20.67 -7.80 -3.47
CA ALA A 384 -19.23 -7.72 -3.60
C ALA A 384 -18.56 -9.10 -3.61
N THR A 385 -18.97 -10.01 -2.72
CA THR A 385 -18.43 -11.39 -2.66
C THR A 385 -18.74 -12.15 -3.96
N ILE A 386 -19.94 -12.01 -4.52
CA ILE A 386 -20.33 -12.59 -5.81
C ILE A 386 -19.45 -12.04 -6.93
N LYS A 387 -19.24 -10.73 -6.99
CA LYS A 387 -18.34 -10.09 -7.97
C LYS A 387 -16.90 -10.59 -7.83
N GLN A 388 -16.38 -10.63 -6.61
CA GLN A 388 -15.03 -11.12 -6.31
C GLN A 388 -14.85 -12.60 -6.68
N ALA A 389 -15.92 -13.39 -6.77
CA ALA A 389 -15.84 -14.79 -7.18
C ALA A 389 -15.42 -14.96 -8.65
N ASP A 390 -15.64 -13.96 -9.50
CA ASP A 390 -15.13 -13.92 -10.88
C ASP A 390 -13.69 -13.39 -10.97
N GLN A 391 -13.20 -12.71 -9.93
CA GLN A 391 -11.87 -12.09 -9.90
C GLN A 391 -10.81 -13.04 -9.33
N VAL A 392 -9.97 -13.58 -10.21
CA VAL A 392 -8.94 -14.57 -9.87
C VAL A 392 -7.63 -14.23 -10.59
N GLY A 393 -6.56 -14.04 -9.82
CA GLY A 393 -5.29 -13.58 -10.38
C GLY A 393 -5.48 -12.26 -11.16
N PRO A 394 -4.91 -12.12 -12.37
CA PRO A 394 -5.07 -10.91 -13.18
C PRO A 394 -6.45 -10.80 -13.87
N PHE A 395 -7.31 -11.83 -13.78
CA PHE A 395 -8.55 -11.91 -14.55
C PHE A 395 -9.71 -11.29 -13.79
N GLN A 396 -10.44 -10.41 -14.46
CA GLN A 396 -11.63 -9.74 -13.91
C GLN A 396 -12.92 -10.54 -14.17
N THR A 397 -12.90 -11.48 -15.10
CA THR A 397 -14.06 -12.27 -15.49
C THR A 397 -13.75 -13.76 -15.55
N PHE A 398 -14.77 -14.58 -15.30
CA PHE A 398 -14.72 -16.02 -15.50
C PHE A 398 -14.31 -16.40 -16.93
N ALA A 399 -14.83 -15.68 -17.93
CA ALA A 399 -14.56 -15.95 -19.33
C ALA A 399 -13.07 -15.80 -19.66
N ASP A 400 -12.42 -14.77 -19.14
CA ASP A 400 -10.99 -14.53 -19.37
C ASP A 400 -10.12 -15.56 -18.65
N LEU A 401 -10.46 -15.90 -17.39
CA LEU A 401 -9.80 -16.98 -16.65
C LEU A 401 -9.90 -18.31 -17.41
N ARG A 402 -11.10 -18.67 -17.86
CA ARG A 402 -11.37 -19.91 -18.60
C ARG A 402 -10.61 -19.94 -19.92
N ARG A 403 -10.66 -18.84 -20.68
CA ARG A 403 -9.92 -18.68 -21.94
C ARG A 403 -8.43 -18.90 -21.71
N HIS A 404 -7.86 -18.27 -20.69
CA HIS A 404 -6.45 -18.42 -20.35
C HIS A 404 -6.08 -19.87 -19.99
N ILE A 405 -6.89 -20.55 -19.16
CA ILE A 405 -6.63 -21.96 -18.81
C ILE A 405 -6.64 -22.85 -20.05
N ILE A 406 -7.60 -22.65 -20.95
CA ILE A 406 -7.72 -23.47 -22.18
C ILE A 406 -6.55 -23.21 -23.14
N THR A 407 -6.03 -21.99 -23.21
CA THR A 407 -4.95 -21.68 -24.16
C THR A 407 -3.55 -21.97 -23.62
N THR A 408 -3.34 -21.94 -22.30
CA THR A 408 -1.98 -21.99 -21.72
C THR A 408 -1.63 -23.30 -21.02
N VAL A 409 -2.62 -24.05 -20.53
CA VAL A 409 -2.35 -25.27 -19.77
C VAL A 409 -1.97 -26.42 -20.68
N THR A 410 -0.89 -27.12 -20.33
CA THR A 410 -0.43 -28.34 -20.98
C THR A 410 -0.05 -29.38 -19.91
N PRO A 411 -0.20 -30.69 -20.18
CA PRO A 411 -0.74 -31.33 -21.40
C PRO A 411 -2.28 -31.19 -21.53
N GLN A 412 -2.83 -31.61 -22.67
CA GLN A 412 -4.27 -31.50 -23.00
C GLN A 412 -5.18 -32.11 -21.91
N SER A 413 -4.79 -33.24 -21.31
CA SER A 413 -5.55 -33.88 -20.24
C SER A 413 -5.70 -33.00 -18.99
N SER A 414 -4.65 -32.28 -18.59
CA SER A 414 -4.69 -31.33 -17.47
C SER A 414 -5.54 -30.11 -17.79
N ARG A 415 -5.49 -29.63 -19.04
CA ARG A 415 -6.32 -28.54 -19.55
C ARG A 415 -7.80 -28.89 -19.50
N ASP A 416 -8.19 -30.06 -20.02
CA ASP A 416 -9.58 -30.51 -20.05
C ASP A 416 -10.14 -30.74 -18.65
N LEU A 417 -9.33 -31.28 -17.74
CA LEU A 417 -9.69 -31.41 -16.33
C LEU A 417 -9.91 -30.03 -15.68
N ALA A 418 -8.95 -29.11 -15.84
CA ALA A 418 -9.04 -27.77 -15.25
C ALA A 418 -10.24 -26.98 -15.80
N ALA A 419 -10.50 -27.02 -17.11
CA ALA A 419 -11.64 -26.35 -17.72
C ALA A 419 -12.97 -26.89 -17.18
N ARG A 420 -13.12 -28.22 -17.13
CA ARG A 420 -14.32 -28.89 -16.59
C ARG A 420 -14.54 -28.57 -15.11
N ASP A 421 -13.50 -28.59 -14.29
CA ASP A 421 -13.63 -28.27 -12.87
C ASP A 421 -13.93 -26.78 -12.65
N LEU A 422 -13.42 -25.91 -13.53
CA LEU A 422 -13.76 -24.49 -13.52
C LEU A 422 -15.24 -24.29 -13.89
N ASP A 423 -15.76 -24.97 -14.90
CA ASP A 423 -17.16 -24.89 -15.31
C ASP A 423 -18.12 -25.35 -14.19
N LYS A 424 -17.75 -26.36 -13.41
CA LYS A 424 -18.53 -26.80 -12.23
C LYS A 424 -18.66 -25.72 -11.14
N THR A 425 -17.76 -24.75 -11.08
CA THR A 425 -17.83 -23.69 -10.05
C THR A 425 -19.01 -22.74 -10.28
N THR A 426 -19.45 -22.60 -11.53
CA THR A 426 -20.54 -21.68 -11.92
C THR A 426 -21.85 -22.01 -11.22
N ALA A 427 -22.16 -23.29 -10.97
CA ALA A 427 -23.36 -23.69 -10.23
C ALA A 427 -23.44 -23.10 -8.81
N SER A 428 -22.29 -22.98 -8.12
CA SER A 428 -22.24 -22.35 -6.78
C SER A 428 -22.45 -20.84 -6.86
N LEU A 429 -21.92 -20.18 -7.90
CA LEU A 429 -22.11 -18.75 -8.09
C LEU A 429 -23.56 -18.40 -8.45
N GLU A 430 -24.17 -19.17 -9.35
CA GLU A 430 -25.58 -18.98 -9.72
C GLU A 430 -26.52 -19.24 -8.54
N HIS A 431 -26.19 -20.19 -7.67
CA HIS A 431 -26.95 -20.35 -6.43
C HIS A 431 -26.79 -19.15 -5.48
N ALA A 432 -25.59 -18.59 -5.35
CA ALA A 432 -25.36 -17.37 -4.57
C ALA A 432 -26.19 -16.19 -5.11
N LYS A 433 -26.20 -15.98 -6.43
CA LYS A 433 -27.01 -14.94 -7.07
C LYS A 433 -28.50 -15.09 -6.78
N ARG A 434 -29.05 -16.30 -6.93
CA ARG A 434 -30.45 -16.59 -6.59
C ARG A 434 -30.79 -16.30 -5.12
N LEU A 435 -29.90 -16.65 -4.19
CA LEU A 435 -30.10 -16.34 -2.77
C LEU A 435 -30.11 -14.83 -2.51
N LEU A 436 -29.25 -14.06 -3.19
CA LEU A 436 -29.26 -12.61 -3.09
C LEU A 436 -30.57 -12.01 -3.65
N GLU A 437 -31.04 -12.49 -4.81
CA GLU A 437 -32.33 -12.08 -5.39
C GLU A 437 -33.54 -12.41 -4.49
N GLN A 438 -33.42 -13.45 -3.65
CA GLN A 438 -34.43 -13.85 -2.67
C GLN A 438 -34.32 -13.09 -1.34
N ASN A 439 -33.54 -12.01 -1.27
CA ASN A 439 -33.24 -11.24 -0.04
C ASN A 439 -32.58 -12.09 1.07
N GLN A 440 -31.84 -13.14 0.69
CA GLN A 440 -31.09 -14.00 1.59
C GLN A 440 -29.58 -13.73 1.48
N ALA A 441 -29.20 -12.45 1.51
CA ALA A 441 -27.85 -11.99 1.22
C ALA A 441 -26.76 -12.68 2.05
N PHE A 442 -26.92 -12.79 3.37
CA PHE A 442 -25.93 -13.50 4.19
C PHE A 442 -25.74 -14.97 3.77
N GLN A 443 -26.83 -15.67 3.41
CA GLN A 443 -26.79 -17.08 3.03
C GLN A 443 -26.10 -17.28 1.67
N SER A 444 -26.08 -16.27 0.81
CA SER A 444 -25.37 -16.30 -0.48
C SER A 444 -23.84 -16.32 -0.34
N ILE A 445 -23.31 -15.66 0.70
CA ILE A 445 -21.87 -15.38 0.84
C ILE A 445 -21.02 -16.66 0.85
N PRO A 446 -21.36 -17.72 1.62
CA PRO A 446 -20.57 -18.96 1.62
C PRO A 446 -20.47 -19.62 0.24
N PHE A 447 -21.51 -19.54 -0.59
CA PHE A 447 -21.49 -20.15 -1.93
C PHE A 447 -20.60 -19.37 -2.90
N ALA A 448 -20.66 -18.03 -2.85
CA ALA A 448 -19.77 -17.17 -3.61
C ALA A 448 -18.29 -17.33 -3.19
N ARG A 449 -18.01 -17.37 -1.88
CA ARG A 449 -16.66 -17.64 -1.35
C ARG A 449 -16.12 -19.00 -1.80
N LYS A 450 -16.93 -20.06 -1.64
CA LYS A 450 -16.57 -21.41 -2.08
C LYS A 450 -16.33 -21.49 -3.60
N CYS A 451 -17.09 -20.74 -4.39
CA CYS A 451 -16.84 -20.59 -5.82
C CYS A 451 -15.45 -19.99 -6.06
N ARG A 452 -15.17 -18.82 -5.45
CA ARG A 452 -13.89 -18.13 -5.57
C ARG A 452 -12.72 -19.02 -5.16
N GLU A 453 -12.79 -19.64 -3.98
CA GLU A 453 -11.75 -20.53 -3.44
C GLU A 453 -11.42 -21.67 -4.42
N LYS A 454 -12.44 -22.30 -5.01
CA LYS A 454 -12.24 -23.34 -6.01
C LYS A 454 -11.59 -22.80 -7.28
N ARG A 455 -12.03 -21.66 -7.78
CA ARG A 455 -11.47 -21.03 -8.99
C ARG A 455 -10.02 -20.61 -8.77
N VAL A 456 -9.71 -19.99 -7.62
CA VAL A 456 -8.35 -19.68 -7.19
C VAL A 456 -7.51 -20.95 -7.12
N LYS A 457 -7.99 -22.01 -6.48
CA LYS A 457 -7.26 -23.28 -6.41
C LYS A 457 -6.95 -23.86 -7.79
N ILE A 458 -7.92 -23.87 -8.70
CA ILE A 458 -7.72 -24.33 -10.09
C ILE A 458 -6.68 -23.45 -10.79
N TYR A 459 -6.82 -22.13 -10.70
CA TYR A 459 -5.86 -21.16 -11.22
C TYR A 459 -4.45 -21.48 -10.70
N LEU A 460 -4.23 -21.52 -9.38
CA LEU A 460 -2.93 -21.81 -8.77
C LEU A 460 -2.32 -23.12 -9.30
N LEU A 461 -3.08 -24.22 -9.33
CA LEU A 461 -2.58 -25.53 -9.78
C LEU A 461 -2.17 -25.56 -11.26
N THR A 462 -2.75 -24.69 -12.08
CA THR A 462 -2.44 -24.55 -13.51
C THR A 462 -1.20 -23.72 -13.83
N ARG A 463 -0.55 -23.11 -12.81
CA ARG A 463 0.64 -22.28 -13.04
C ARG A 463 1.87 -23.09 -13.44
N ALA A 464 2.68 -22.46 -14.28
CA ALA A 464 4.01 -22.95 -14.63
C ALA A 464 4.96 -22.84 -13.43
N SER A 465 5.96 -23.72 -13.40
CA SER A 465 7.07 -23.69 -12.44
C SER A 465 8.35 -24.00 -13.21
N PRO A 466 8.98 -22.99 -13.82
CA PRO A 466 10.17 -23.19 -14.64
C PRO A 466 11.35 -23.65 -13.78
N PRO A 467 12.22 -24.55 -14.27
CA PRO A 467 13.37 -25.06 -13.52
C PRO A 467 14.52 -24.05 -13.41
N ARG A 468 14.42 -22.89 -14.06
CA ARG A 468 15.43 -21.83 -14.05
C ARG A 468 14.76 -20.47 -13.88
N GLU A 469 14.83 -19.96 -12.66
CA GLU A 469 14.14 -18.75 -12.21
C GLU A 469 14.74 -18.34 -10.87
N ALA A 470 15.10 -17.06 -10.70
CA ALA A 470 15.43 -16.56 -9.37
C ALA A 470 14.12 -16.30 -8.60
N ARG A 471 14.00 -16.91 -7.43
CA ARG A 471 12.81 -16.86 -6.58
C ARG A 471 13.26 -16.37 -5.22
N ALA A 472 13.27 -15.04 -5.08
CA ALA A 472 13.82 -14.36 -3.93
C ALA A 472 12.73 -13.89 -2.97
N VAL A 473 13.07 -13.78 -1.69
CA VAL A 473 12.25 -13.15 -0.65
C VAL A 473 13.11 -12.16 0.13
N TRP A 474 12.61 -10.96 0.32
CA TRP A 474 13.23 -9.99 1.24
C TRP A 474 12.72 -10.19 2.65
N ASP A 475 13.64 -10.27 3.60
CA ASP A 475 13.33 -10.30 5.01
C ASP A 475 13.83 -9.03 5.70
N HIS A 476 12.89 -8.15 6.05
CA HIS A 476 13.24 -6.94 6.81
C HIS A 476 13.51 -7.27 8.28
N SER A 477 13.00 -8.38 8.80
CA SER A 477 13.33 -8.85 10.16
C SER A 477 14.76 -9.40 10.15
N PRO A 478 15.62 -8.99 11.09
CA PRO A 478 16.95 -9.58 11.20
C PRO A 478 16.95 -10.97 11.82
N THR A 479 15.78 -11.61 12.03
CA THR A 479 15.65 -12.87 12.78
C THR A 479 14.74 -13.90 12.12
N GLY A 480 14.31 -13.67 10.87
CA GLY A 480 13.27 -14.49 10.26
C GLY A 480 11.86 -14.10 10.74
N PRO A 481 10.82 -14.72 10.15
CA PRO A 481 9.46 -14.72 10.68
C PRO A 481 9.31 -15.45 12.03
N TYR A 482 10.25 -16.35 12.34
CA TYR A 482 10.33 -17.08 13.60
C TYR A 482 11.59 -16.62 14.32
N PRO A 483 11.53 -15.61 15.21
CA PRO A 483 12.73 -15.00 15.78
C PRO A 483 13.69 -16.02 16.40
N GLY A 484 14.87 -16.15 15.80
CA GLY A 484 15.93 -17.09 16.23
C GLY A 484 15.83 -18.51 15.67
N ASP A 485 14.83 -18.82 14.84
CA ASP A 485 14.65 -20.12 14.17
C ASP A 485 14.76 -19.97 12.64
N TRP A 486 16.00 -19.67 12.20
CA TRP A 486 16.34 -19.62 10.79
C TRP A 486 16.18 -20.97 10.09
N ASN A 487 16.40 -22.09 10.79
CA ASN A 487 16.26 -23.42 10.21
C ASN A 487 14.82 -23.69 9.74
N ARG A 488 13.83 -23.37 10.57
CA ARG A 488 12.43 -23.47 10.17
C ARG A 488 12.10 -22.55 9.00
N THR A 489 12.53 -21.28 9.07
CA THR A 489 12.30 -20.29 8.01
C THR A 489 12.86 -20.78 6.66
N CYS A 490 14.14 -21.17 6.64
CA CYS A 490 14.82 -21.64 5.42
C CYS A 490 14.23 -22.95 4.90
N LYS A 491 13.84 -23.87 5.78
CA LYS A 491 13.17 -25.11 5.39
C LYS A 491 11.84 -24.83 4.68
N GLU A 492 10.98 -24.01 5.27
CA GLU A 492 9.67 -23.69 4.69
C GLU A 492 9.80 -22.99 3.32
N LEU A 493 10.76 -22.07 3.18
CA LEU A 493 11.07 -21.39 1.91
C LEU A 493 11.60 -22.36 0.84
N SER A 494 12.59 -23.19 1.19
CA SER A 494 13.17 -24.16 0.26
C SER A 494 12.15 -25.21 -0.19
N GLU A 495 11.36 -25.75 0.74
CA GLU A 495 10.28 -26.69 0.42
C GLU A 495 9.18 -26.06 -0.44
N ALA A 496 8.98 -24.74 -0.35
CA ALA A 496 8.08 -24.01 -1.22
C ALA A 496 8.68 -23.67 -2.59
N GLY A 497 9.96 -23.93 -2.81
CA GLY A 497 10.63 -23.74 -4.08
C GLY A 497 11.29 -22.36 -4.25
N PHE A 498 11.42 -21.56 -3.19
CA PHE A 498 12.32 -20.41 -3.18
C PHE A 498 13.77 -20.89 -3.20
N ASN A 499 14.67 -20.06 -3.74
CA ASN A 499 16.10 -20.40 -3.86
C ASN A 499 17.03 -19.27 -3.38
N MET A 500 16.47 -18.15 -2.93
CA MET A 500 17.24 -17.00 -2.46
C MET A 500 16.49 -16.31 -1.31
N ILE A 501 17.21 -16.01 -0.24
CA ILE A 501 16.75 -15.11 0.84
C ILE A 501 17.66 -13.88 0.88
N ILE A 502 17.04 -12.71 1.04
CA ILE A 502 17.71 -11.42 1.12
C ILE A 502 17.41 -10.78 2.48
N PRO A 503 18.11 -11.17 3.57
CA PRO A 503 17.80 -10.70 4.90
C PRO A 503 18.54 -9.40 5.27
N ASN A 504 17.84 -8.48 5.95
CA ASN A 504 18.41 -7.24 6.47
C ASN A 504 19.29 -7.51 7.68
N MET A 505 20.60 -7.38 7.53
CA MET A 505 21.56 -7.75 8.59
C MET A 505 22.35 -6.56 9.14
N LEU A 506 22.25 -5.39 8.50
CA LEU A 506 22.95 -4.19 8.92
C LEU A 506 22.35 -2.91 8.31
N TRP A 507 22.53 -1.81 9.03
CA TRP A 507 22.05 -0.47 8.69
C TRP A 507 23.21 0.53 8.64
N GLY A 508 22.92 1.82 8.38
CA GLY A 508 23.94 2.87 8.40
C GLY A 508 24.63 3.08 9.76
N GLY A 509 24.03 2.60 10.85
CA GLY A 509 24.55 2.83 12.22
C GLY A 509 24.41 1.66 13.19
N LEU A 510 24.14 0.45 12.71
CA LEU A 510 24.18 -0.78 13.52
C LEU A 510 24.35 -2.04 12.69
N ALA A 511 24.71 -3.13 13.35
CA ALA A 511 24.78 -4.49 12.80
C ALA A 511 24.03 -5.52 13.67
N HIS A 512 23.48 -6.55 13.03
CA HIS A 512 22.84 -7.71 13.68
C HIS A 512 23.81 -8.90 13.88
N TYR A 513 25.11 -8.63 13.77
CA TYR A 513 26.22 -9.57 13.90
C TYR A 513 27.38 -8.89 14.67
N PRO A 514 28.45 -9.60 15.07
CA PRO A 514 29.58 -9.01 15.80
C PRO A 514 30.47 -8.17 14.87
N SER A 515 29.99 -6.99 14.50
CA SER A 515 30.72 -6.01 13.70
C SER A 515 31.82 -5.33 14.50
N ASP A 516 32.95 -5.07 13.85
CA ASP A 516 34.09 -4.29 14.36
C ASP A 516 33.97 -2.80 14.00
N VAL A 517 33.08 -2.46 13.05
CA VAL A 517 32.94 -1.10 12.51
C VAL A 517 31.60 -0.43 12.85
N LEU A 518 30.56 -1.20 13.14
CA LEU A 518 29.23 -0.71 13.51
C LEU A 518 28.84 -1.14 14.93
N PRO A 519 28.05 -0.33 15.65
CA PRO A 519 27.46 -0.75 16.92
C PRO A 519 26.63 -2.02 16.76
N ARG A 520 26.70 -2.90 17.77
CA ARG A 520 25.84 -4.09 17.84
C ARG A 520 24.41 -3.70 18.19
N SER A 521 23.47 -4.37 17.57
CA SER A 521 22.04 -4.20 17.83
C SER A 521 21.58 -4.97 19.06
N GLN A 522 20.43 -4.58 19.64
CA GLN A 522 19.77 -5.38 20.68
C GLN A 522 19.36 -6.77 20.18
N THR A 523 19.08 -6.91 18.88
CA THR A 523 18.84 -8.22 18.25
C THR A 523 20.06 -9.12 18.41
N TYR A 524 21.27 -8.62 18.14
CA TYR A 524 22.50 -9.38 18.33
C TYR A 524 22.69 -9.75 19.80
N GLU A 525 22.50 -8.81 20.73
CA GLU A 525 22.65 -9.10 22.16
C GLU A 525 21.67 -10.18 22.65
N LYS A 526 20.47 -10.24 22.06
CA LYS A 526 19.43 -11.20 22.43
C LYS A 526 19.55 -12.55 21.73
N TYR A 527 19.84 -12.56 20.43
CA TYR A 527 19.75 -13.75 19.56
C TYR A 527 21.10 -14.18 18.98
N GLY A 528 22.20 -13.48 19.29
CA GLY A 528 23.54 -13.76 18.74
C GLY A 528 23.70 -13.34 17.28
N ASP A 529 24.74 -13.87 16.64
CA ASP A 529 25.10 -13.56 15.25
C ASP A 529 24.02 -14.06 14.27
N GLN A 530 23.28 -13.11 13.68
CA GLN A 530 22.20 -13.45 12.76
C GLN A 530 22.68 -13.85 11.37
N ILE A 531 23.84 -13.36 10.91
CA ILE A 531 24.38 -13.74 9.59
C ILE A 531 24.82 -15.20 9.62
N GLU A 532 25.59 -15.59 10.64
CA GLU A 532 26.07 -16.97 10.78
C GLU A 532 24.90 -17.97 10.88
N GLN A 533 23.90 -17.66 11.70
CA GLN A 533 22.73 -18.52 11.89
C GLN A 533 21.89 -18.66 10.61
N CYS A 534 21.65 -17.55 9.90
CA CYS A 534 20.90 -17.56 8.64
C CYS A 534 21.65 -18.36 7.58
N LEU A 535 22.96 -18.14 7.41
CA LEU A 535 23.79 -18.87 6.45
C LEU A 535 23.78 -20.37 6.70
N LYS A 536 24.03 -20.79 7.95
CA LYS A 536 24.03 -22.21 8.33
C LYS A 536 22.71 -22.89 7.94
N ALA A 537 21.58 -22.26 8.26
CA ALA A 537 20.27 -22.77 7.92
C ALA A 537 20.00 -22.74 6.40
N ALA A 538 20.25 -21.62 5.74
CA ALA A 538 19.98 -21.43 4.33
C ALA A 538 20.76 -22.41 3.45
N HIS A 539 22.07 -22.55 3.68
CA HIS A 539 22.92 -23.47 2.92
C HIS A 539 22.56 -24.93 3.16
N GLN A 540 22.15 -25.31 4.38
CA GLN A 540 21.62 -26.65 4.66
C GLN A 540 20.39 -26.98 3.79
N HIS A 541 19.56 -25.99 3.49
CA HIS A 541 18.35 -26.14 2.67
C HIS A 541 18.54 -25.73 1.20
N GLY A 542 19.76 -25.39 0.79
CA GLY A 542 20.09 -25.04 -0.60
C GLY A 542 19.58 -23.66 -1.05
N LEU A 543 19.38 -22.72 -0.12
CA LEU A 543 19.06 -21.33 -0.39
C LEU A 543 20.33 -20.48 -0.48
N GLU A 544 20.36 -19.52 -1.41
CA GLU A 544 21.36 -18.46 -1.41
C GLU A 544 21.04 -17.41 -0.35
N VAL A 545 22.07 -16.86 0.29
CA VAL A 545 21.96 -15.72 1.20
C VAL A 545 22.64 -14.51 0.60
N HIS A 546 21.84 -13.48 0.30
CA HIS A 546 22.31 -12.19 -0.16
C HIS A 546 22.11 -11.17 0.95
N VAL A 547 23.18 -10.80 1.66
CA VAL A 547 23.05 -9.93 2.83
C VAL A 547 22.63 -8.54 2.41
N TRP A 548 21.47 -8.10 2.91
CA TRP A 548 20.93 -6.77 2.67
C TRP A 548 21.45 -5.79 3.73
N LYS A 549 22.03 -4.69 3.21
CA LYS A 549 22.38 -3.50 3.98
C LYS A 549 21.45 -2.35 3.66
N VAL A 550 20.91 -1.70 4.69
CA VAL A 550 20.36 -0.34 4.55
C VAL A 550 21.51 0.66 4.62
N ASN A 551 21.80 1.36 3.52
CA ASN A 551 22.87 2.35 3.43
C ASN A 551 22.43 3.72 3.95
N HIS A 552 23.35 4.42 4.61
CA HIS A 552 23.26 5.80 5.11
C HIS A 552 22.18 6.13 6.16
N ASN A 553 21.03 5.45 6.16
CA ASN A 553 19.91 5.70 7.05
C ASN A 553 20.21 5.27 8.49
N LEU A 554 20.01 6.17 9.45
CA LEU A 554 20.29 5.98 10.88
C LEU A 554 19.03 5.78 11.72
N SER A 555 17.85 5.55 11.13
CA SER A 555 16.57 5.45 11.84
C SER A 555 16.54 4.36 12.94
N THR A 556 17.35 3.31 12.79
CA THR A 556 17.46 2.20 13.75
C THR A 556 18.68 2.32 14.67
N ALA A 557 19.60 3.24 14.38
CA ALA A 557 20.87 3.35 15.08
C ALA A 557 20.70 3.77 16.55
N PRO A 558 21.61 3.36 17.46
CA PRO A 558 21.61 3.88 18.82
C PRO A 558 21.68 5.41 18.83
N ILE A 559 20.87 6.05 19.68
CA ILE A 559 20.81 7.52 19.78
C ILE A 559 22.21 8.11 20.07
N SER A 560 23.05 7.41 20.83
CA SER A 560 24.44 7.81 21.09
C SER A 560 25.28 7.87 19.82
N PHE A 561 25.12 6.91 18.91
CA PHE A 561 25.79 6.88 17.62
C PHE A 561 25.32 8.04 16.73
N VAL A 562 23.99 8.26 16.64
CA VAL A 562 23.41 9.38 15.89
C VAL A 562 23.95 10.73 16.39
N ARG A 563 23.97 10.95 17.71
CA ARG A 563 24.52 12.17 18.31
C ARG A 563 26.00 12.36 17.98
N LYS A 564 26.80 11.28 18.01
CA LYS A 564 28.22 11.31 17.62
C LYS A 564 28.39 11.73 16.16
N MET A 565 27.62 11.14 15.24
CA MET A 565 27.69 11.49 13.81
C MET A 565 27.27 12.95 13.56
N ARG A 566 26.19 13.42 14.19
CA ARG A 566 25.74 14.82 14.08
C ARG A 566 26.81 15.78 14.60
N LYS A 567 27.38 15.53 15.79
CA LYS A 567 28.42 16.38 16.39
C LYS A 567 29.68 16.45 15.51
N ALA A 568 30.00 15.38 14.79
CA ALA A 568 31.12 15.32 13.87
C ALA A 568 30.83 15.93 12.47
N GLY A 569 29.65 16.51 12.24
CA GLY A 569 29.27 17.04 10.92
C GLY A 569 29.09 15.96 9.85
N ARG A 570 28.92 14.70 10.27
CA ARG A 570 28.84 13.52 9.39
C ARG A 570 27.41 13.22 8.92
N THR A 571 26.41 13.97 9.34
CA THR A 571 25.02 13.80 8.88
C THR A 571 24.66 14.76 7.76
N GLN A 572 23.69 14.39 6.93
CA GLN A 572 23.12 15.28 5.92
C GLN A 572 22.34 16.41 6.57
N VAL A 573 22.33 17.56 5.90
CA VAL A 573 21.56 18.76 6.28
C VAL A 573 20.58 19.08 5.17
N SER A 574 19.37 19.52 5.52
CA SER A 574 18.34 19.92 4.56
C SER A 574 18.66 21.28 3.93
N VAL A 575 17.98 21.65 2.85
CA VAL A 575 18.07 23.01 2.26
C VAL A 575 17.69 24.12 3.25
N LYS A 576 16.98 23.78 4.34
CA LYS A 576 16.61 24.72 5.41
C LYS A 576 17.62 24.78 6.55
N GLY A 577 18.74 24.05 6.45
CA GLY A 577 19.74 23.98 7.51
C GLY A 577 19.41 22.97 8.62
N GLU A 578 18.39 22.12 8.45
CA GLU A 578 17.97 21.16 9.48
C GLU A 578 18.76 19.85 9.35
N PRO A 579 19.34 19.30 10.43
CA PRO A 579 20.02 18.02 10.38
C PRO A 579 19.03 16.86 10.14
N SER A 580 19.47 15.84 9.42
CA SER A 580 18.71 14.61 9.19
C SER A 580 19.47 13.39 9.69
N ASP A 581 18.74 12.33 10.06
CA ASP A 581 19.33 11.07 10.55
C ASP A 581 19.79 10.17 9.40
N TRP A 582 20.61 10.75 8.54
CA TRP A 582 21.24 10.11 7.40
C TRP A 582 22.70 10.52 7.34
N LEU A 583 23.60 9.57 7.11
CA LEU A 583 25.01 9.86 6.86
C LEU A 583 25.17 10.65 5.55
N ASN A 584 26.07 11.62 5.55
CA ASN A 584 26.46 12.36 4.34
C ASN A 584 27.36 11.48 3.46
N PRO A 585 26.94 11.06 2.25
CA PRO A 585 27.74 10.19 1.37
C PRO A 585 29.03 10.84 0.84
N ALA A 586 29.09 12.17 0.82
CA ALA A 586 30.27 12.90 0.38
C ALA A 586 31.39 12.91 1.43
N HIS A 587 31.07 12.66 2.71
CA HIS A 587 32.04 12.69 3.81
C HIS A 587 32.94 11.45 3.79
N PRO A 588 34.28 11.58 3.80
CA PRO A 588 35.22 10.48 3.60
C PRO A 588 35.08 9.39 4.68
N GLU A 589 34.93 9.77 5.95
CA GLU A 589 34.72 8.79 7.02
C GLU A 589 33.39 8.01 6.90
N ASN A 590 32.35 8.60 6.29
CA ASN A 590 31.10 7.88 6.05
C ASN A 590 31.22 6.96 4.85
N PHE A 591 31.87 7.44 3.79
CA PHE A 591 32.20 6.62 2.64
C PHE A 591 33.00 5.38 3.08
N GLN A 592 34.04 5.58 3.89
CA GLN A 592 34.86 4.49 4.41
C GLN A 592 34.07 3.56 5.34
N LEU A 593 33.22 4.09 6.24
CA LEU A 593 32.35 3.28 7.09
C LEU A 593 31.39 2.39 6.27
N GLU A 594 30.80 2.92 5.20
CA GLU A 594 29.89 2.19 4.32
C GLU A 594 30.63 1.11 3.51
N VAL A 595 31.83 1.42 3.00
CA VAL A 595 32.71 0.44 2.34
C VAL A 595 33.11 -0.66 3.33
N ASP A 596 33.62 -0.30 4.50
CA ASP A 596 34.14 -1.27 5.47
C ASP A 596 33.04 -2.17 6.03
N SER A 597 31.86 -1.63 6.33
CA SER A 597 30.75 -2.46 6.82
C SER A 597 30.24 -3.46 5.77
N MET A 598 30.15 -3.07 4.50
CA MET A 598 29.80 -4.01 3.42
C MET A 598 30.90 -5.06 3.20
N LEU A 599 32.17 -4.65 3.15
CA LEU A 599 33.29 -5.57 2.92
C LEU A 599 33.57 -6.46 4.13
N GLU A 600 33.26 -6.01 5.34
CA GLU A 600 33.33 -6.83 6.56
C GLU A 600 32.45 -8.08 6.41
N VAL A 601 31.23 -7.94 5.91
CA VAL A 601 30.34 -9.08 5.64
C VAL A 601 31.00 -10.07 4.67
N VAL A 602 31.57 -9.57 3.57
CA VAL A 602 32.21 -10.40 2.53
C VAL A 602 33.43 -11.16 3.06
N ARG A 603 34.21 -10.53 3.95
CA ARG A 603 35.41 -11.11 4.58
C ARG A 603 35.04 -12.15 5.62
N LYS A 604 34.09 -11.83 6.51
CA LYS A 604 33.75 -12.66 7.67
C LYS A 604 32.89 -13.86 7.30
N TYR A 605 32.05 -13.76 6.26
CA TYR A 605 31.06 -14.78 5.96
C TYR A 605 31.11 -15.29 4.52
N PRO A 606 30.82 -16.58 4.28
CA PRO A 606 30.70 -17.16 2.96
C PRO A 606 29.33 -16.86 2.31
N VAL A 607 28.96 -15.58 2.22
CA VAL A 607 27.71 -15.14 1.60
C VAL A 607 27.72 -15.35 0.08
N ASP A 608 26.55 -15.65 -0.49
CA ASP A 608 26.38 -15.79 -1.94
C ASP A 608 26.35 -14.41 -2.63
N GLY A 609 25.87 -13.39 -1.92
CA GLY A 609 25.85 -12.02 -2.41
C GLY A 609 25.73 -10.95 -1.33
N ILE A 610 25.89 -9.70 -1.77
CA ILE A 610 25.59 -8.49 -1.02
C ILE A 610 24.53 -7.68 -1.78
N HIS A 611 23.61 -7.10 -1.02
CA HIS A 611 22.45 -6.39 -1.56
C HIS A 611 22.38 -4.98 -0.97
N PHE A 612 22.50 -3.98 -1.83
CA PHE A 612 22.33 -2.58 -1.47
C PHE A 612 20.86 -2.21 -1.35
N ASP A 613 20.51 -1.47 -0.31
CA ASP A 613 19.22 -0.81 -0.20
C ASP A 613 19.44 0.55 0.46
N TYR A 614 18.54 1.51 0.22
CA TYR A 614 18.73 2.89 0.63
C TYR A 614 20.09 3.47 0.16
N ILE A 615 20.69 2.90 -0.91
CA ILE A 615 21.91 3.39 -1.55
C ILE A 615 21.62 4.64 -2.37
N ARG A 616 21.27 5.71 -1.66
CA ARG A 616 20.63 6.92 -2.18
C ARG A 616 20.60 8.03 -1.12
N TYR A 617 20.05 9.18 -1.51
CA TYR A 617 19.62 10.25 -0.59
C TYR A 617 18.15 10.06 -0.17
N PRO A 618 17.68 10.71 0.93
CA PRO A 618 16.28 10.63 1.32
C PRO A 618 15.34 11.32 0.30
N ASN A 619 15.79 12.41 -0.32
CA ASN A 619 15.11 13.17 -1.39
C ASN A 619 16.07 14.26 -1.93
N ASP A 620 15.55 15.14 -2.79
CA ASP A 620 16.28 16.21 -3.45
C ASP A 620 16.61 17.42 -2.55
N ARG A 621 16.00 17.48 -1.35
CA ARG A 621 16.15 18.56 -0.35
C ARG A 621 17.20 18.31 0.72
N HIS A 622 17.98 17.23 0.63
CA HIS A 622 18.99 16.86 1.63
C HIS A 622 20.40 16.81 1.04
N CYS A 623 21.39 16.86 1.94
CA CYS A 623 22.83 16.92 1.68
C CYS A 623 23.39 18.34 1.41
N TYR A 624 22.73 19.37 1.91
CA TYR A 624 23.12 20.78 1.72
C TYR A 624 23.93 21.37 2.90
N SER A 625 24.81 20.57 3.52
CA SER A 625 25.72 21.07 4.56
C SER A 625 26.88 21.88 3.96
N ASP A 626 27.51 22.72 4.77
CA ASP A 626 28.73 23.45 4.36
C ASP A 626 29.83 22.50 3.85
N TYR A 627 29.95 21.32 4.46
CA TYR A 627 30.86 20.28 3.99
C TYR A 627 30.57 19.88 2.54
N SER A 628 29.30 19.64 2.22
CA SER A 628 28.90 19.26 0.87
C SER A 628 29.16 20.36 -0.15
N ARG A 629 28.98 21.63 0.23
CA ARG A 629 29.36 22.78 -0.60
C ARG A 629 30.85 22.73 -0.92
N THR A 630 31.69 22.73 0.11
CA THR A 630 33.15 22.73 -0.04
C THR A 630 33.63 21.54 -0.86
N LYS A 631 33.05 20.35 -0.65
CA LYS A 631 33.39 19.15 -1.41
C LYS A 631 32.95 19.25 -2.88
N PHE A 632 31.76 19.79 -3.16
CA PHE A 632 31.29 20.03 -4.52
C PHE A 632 32.20 21.03 -5.26
N GLU A 633 32.54 22.16 -4.63
CA GLU A 633 33.46 23.13 -5.23
C GLU A 633 34.84 22.52 -5.51
N ALA A 634 35.35 21.70 -4.58
CA ALA A 634 36.64 21.04 -4.74
C ALA A 634 36.63 19.99 -5.85
N ASP A 635 35.55 19.21 -5.96
CA ASP A 635 35.44 18.12 -6.95
C ASP A 635 35.19 18.63 -8.38
N THR A 636 34.53 19.78 -8.51
CA THR A 636 34.08 20.30 -9.82
C THR A 636 34.84 21.54 -10.29
N GLY A 637 35.52 22.25 -9.37
CA GLY A 637 36.09 23.57 -9.64
C GLY A 637 35.06 24.71 -9.73
N ILE A 638 33.76 24.41 -9.60
CA ILE A 638 32.68 25.41 -9.66
C ILE A 638 32.58 26.11 -8.31
N LYS A 639 32.65 27.44 -8.28
CA LYS A 639 32.40 28.24 -7.09
C LYS A 639 30.91 28.52 -6.91
N VAL A 640 30.40 28.26 -5.71
CA VAL A 640 29.01 28.51 -5.35
C VAL A 640 28.91 29.82 -4.58
N GLN A 641 28.21 30.80 -5.15
CA GLN A 641 28.05 32.11 -4.53
C GLN A 641 26.92 32.09 -3.50
N ASN A 642 25.75 31.57 -3.88
CA ASN A 642 24.56 31.56 -3.05
C ASN A 642 24.18 30.12 -2.68
N TRP A 643 24.69 29.65 -1.54
CA TRP A 643 24.39 28.31 -1.03
C TRP A 643 23.18 28.32 -0.08
N PRO A 644 22.26 27.33 -0.16
CA PRO A 644 22.20 26.21 -1.10
C PRO A 644 21.45 26.51 -2.41
N ASP A 645 20.85 27.69 -2.56
CA ASP A 645 19.88 28.01 -3.62
C ASP A 645 20.42 27.80 -5.04
N ASP A 646 21.66 28.21 -5.31
CA ASP A 646 22.33 28.00 -6.60
C ASP A 646 22.29 26.51 -7.02
N CYS A 647 22.47 25.61 -6.06
CA CYS A 647 22.57 24.15 -6.26
C CYS A 647 21.24 23.41 -6.07
N TYR A 648 20.25 23.99 -5.39
CA TYR A 648 18.96 23.35 -5.14
C TYR A 648 17.94 23.67 -6.24
N ASP A 649 17.78 24.95 -6.59
CA ASP A 649 16.68 25.38 -7.47
C ASP A 649 17.07 26.47 -8.48
N SER A 650 18.36 26.59 -8.79
CA SER A 650 18.86 27.64 -9.68
C SER A 650 19.98 27.10 -10.60
N LYS A 651 20.89 27.98 -11.03
CA LYS A 651 21.85 27.80 -12.15
C LYS A 651 22.80 26.59 -12.03
N LEU A 652 23.04 26.05 -10.84
CA LEU A 652 23.93 24.90 -10.58
C LEU A 652 23.18 23.61 -10.23
N LYS A 653 21.84 23.60 -10.31
CA LYS A 653 20.99 22.46 -9.94
C LYS A 653 21.40 21.16 -10.62
N SER A 654 21.57 21.18 -11.93
CA SER A 654 21.94 19.99 -12.71
C SER A 654 23.32 19.45 -12.31
N GLN A 655 24.33 20.32 -12.26
CA GLN A 655 25.71 19.96 -11.90
C GLN A 655 25.79 19.40 -10.48
N TYR A 656 25.02 19.97 -9.55
CA TYR A 656 24.98 19.48 -8.18
C TYR A 656 24.29 18.10 -8.07
N ARG A 657 23.22 17.86 -8.83
CA ARG A 657 22.55 16.55 -8.90
C ARG A 657 23.44 15.48 -9.53
N ASP A 658 24.16 15.81 -10.59
CA ASP A 658 25.18 14.93 -11.19
C ASP A 658 26.27 14.57 -10.18
N TRP A 659 26.78 15.56 -9.44
CA TRP A 659 27.78 15.32 -8.40
C TRP A 659 27.26 14.44 -7.26
N ARG A 660 26.00 14.62 -6.83
CA ARG A 660 25.35 13.75 -5.84
C ARG A 660 25.24 12.31 -6.34
N ALA A 661 24.79 12.11 -7.58
CA ALA A 661 24.71 10.78 -8.20
C ALA A 661 26.09 10.12 -8.30
N ALA A 662 27.14 10.90 -8.58
CA ALA A 662 28.51 10.43 -8.59
C ALA A 662 29.01 9.98 -7.20
N GLN A 663 28.60 10.64 -6.09
CA GLN A 663 28.99 10.21 -4.74
C GLN A 663 28.41 8.83 -4.39
N ILE A 664 27.16 8.57 -4.77
CA ILE A 664 26.53 7.25 -4.58
C ILE A 664 27.18 6.21 -5.49
N THR A 665 27.37 6.54 -6.77
CA THR A 665 27.99 5.65 -7.75
C THR A 665 29.40 5.23 -7.33
N ARG A 666 30.20 6.15 -6.77
CA ARG A 666 31.53 5.85 -6.22
C ARG A 666 31.49 4.76 -5.17
N LEU A 667 30.48 4.76 -4.30
CA LEU A 667 30.32 3.74 -3.25
C LEU A 667 29.98 2.38 -3.85
N VAL A 668 29.01 2.33 -4.77
CA VAL A 668 28.61 1.10 -5.48
C VAL A 668 29.81 0.50 -6.23
N GLU A 669 30.55 1.31 -6.99
CA GLU A 669 31.76 0.90 -7.71
C GLU A 669 32.83 0.36 -6.77
N THR A 670 33.14 1.08 -5.69
CA THR A 670 34.23 0.72 -4.78
C THR A 670 33.93 -0.60 -4.07
N VAL A 671 32.71 -0.75 -3.55
CA VAL A 671 32.28 -2.00 -2.92
C VAL A 671 32.28 -3.13 -3.94
N GLN A 672 31.81 -2.91 -5.17
CA GLN A 672 31.87 -3.96 -6.20
C GLN A 672 33.28 -4.45 -6.46
N ARG A 673 34.19 -3.50 -6.70
CA ARG A 673 35.57 -3.79 -7.06
C ARG A 673 36.29 -4.52 -5.94
N GLU A 674 36.16 -4.05 -4.70
CA GLU A 674 36.85 -4.67 -3.56
C GLU A 674 36.19 -5.98 -3.11
N ALA A 675 34.86 -6.09 -3.14
CA ALA A 675 34.17 -7.34 -2.80
C ALA A 675 34.58 -8.49 -3.73
N ARG A 676 34.71 -8.21 -5.04
CA ARG A 676 35.16 -9.23 -6.01
C ARG A 676 36.63 -9.61 -5.88
N LYS A 677 37.49 -8.74 -5.36
CA LYS A 677 38.87 -9.13 -4.99
C LYS A 677 38.89 -10.08 -3.80
N ILE A 678 38.04 -9.82 -2.80
CA ILE A 678 37.96 -10.65 -1.58
C ILE A 678 37.32 -12.00 -1.90
N ARG A 679 36.22 -12.00 -2.67
CA ARG A 679 35.46 -13.19 -3.03
C ARG A 679 35.11 -13.19 -4.52
N PRO A 680 35.98 -13.76 -5.37
CA PRO A 680 35.67 -13.92 -6.79
C PRO A 680 34.36 -14.68 -6.98
N GLY A 681 33.42 -14.08 -7.70
CA GLY A 681 32.10 -14.67 -7.97
C GLY A 681 30.96 -14.23 -7.05
N ILE A 682 31.23 -13.42 -6.01
CA ILE A 682 30.16 -12.84 -5.18
C ILE A 682 29.18 -12.04 -6.04
N LYS A 683 27.88 -12.20 -5.75
CA LYS A 683 26.82 -11.45 -6.43
C LYS A 683 26.55 -10.12 -5.76
N ILE A 684 26.29 -9.12 -6.58
CA ILE A 684 26.02 -7.76 -6.12
C ILE A 684 24.73 -7.28 -6.73
N SER A 685 23.81 -6.83 -5.90
CA SER A 685 22.49 -6.38 -6.33
C SER A 685 22.04 -5.15 -5.55
N ALA A 686 20.99 -4.49 -6.04
CA ALA A 686 20.42 -3.33 -5.37
C ALA A 686 18.89 -3.32 -5.44
N ALA A 687 18.25 -2.97 -4.32
CA ALA A 687 16.88 -2.48 -4.28
C ALA A 687 16.86 -1.05 -4.84
N VAL A 688 16.05 -0.83 -5.88
CA VAL A 688 16.03 0.46 -6.61
C VAL A 688 14.61 1.01 -6.73
N PHE A 689 14.51 2.33 -6.82
CA PHE A 689 13.31 2.98 -7.32
C PHE A 689 13.11 2.63 -8.79
N ARG A 690 11.83 2.51 -9.16
CA ARG A 690 11.39 2.08 -10.47
C ARG A 690 11.37 3.21 -11.50
N GLU A 691 11.14 4.45 -11.07
CA GLU A 691 10.99 5.61 -11.96
C GLU A 691 12.34 6.23 -12.34
N TYR A 692 12.82 6.00 -13.56
CA TYR A 692 14.03 6.64 -14.09
C TYR A 692 13.66 7.59 -15.26
N PRO A 693 14.29 8.79 -15.38
CA PRO A 693 15.39 9.32 -14.57
C PRO A 693 14.96 9.98 -13.25
N ASP A 694 13.68 10.00 -12.90
CA ASP A 694 13.20 10.70 -11.70
C ASP A 694 13.93 10.29 -10.40
N CYS A 695 14.22 9.00 -10.23
CA CYS A 695 14.97 8.51 -9.06
C CYS A 695 16.42 9.00 -9.04
N ARG A 696 17.03 9.23 -10.20
CA ARG A 696 18.35 9.85 -10.30
C ARG A 696 18.29 11.30 -9.85
N GLU A 697 17.29 12.04 -10.30
CA GLU A 697 17.13 13.46 -9.97
C GLU A 697 16.69 13.69 -8.51
N TRP A 698 15.83 12.81 -7.99
CA TRP A 698 15.23 12.95 -6.67
C TRP A 698 16.09 12.33 -5.57
N VAL A 699 16.64 11.13 -5.77
CA VAL A 699 17.39 10.40 -4.74
C VAL A 699 18.81 10.02 -5.14
N ALA A 700 19.28 10.45 -6.32
CA ALA A 700 20.63 10.17 -6.84
C ALA A 700 20.93 8.68 -7.04
N GLN A 701 19.91 7.91 -7.40
CA GLN A 701 20.03 6.49 -7.71
C GLN A 701 20.14 6.28 -9.24
N ASP A 702 21.36 6.07 -9.74
CA ASP A 702 21.66 5.92 -11.18
C ASP A 702 21.86 4.44 -11.56
N TRP A 703 20.82 3.64 -11.35
CA TRP A 703 20.90 2.19 -11.59
C TRP A 703 21.13 1.79 -13.06
N PRO A 704 20.70 2.54 -14.11
CA PRO A 704 21.08 2.21 -15.48
C PRO A 704 22.59 2.34 -15.69
N LEU A 705 23.22 3.39 -15.15
CA LEU A 705 24.68 3.55 -15.19
C LEU A 705 25.39 2.40 -14.49
N TRP A 706 24.93 2.01 -13.30
CA TRP A 706 25.53 0.92 -12.53
C TRP A 706 25.47 -0.42 -13.28
N ALA A 707 24.35 -0.70 -13.95
CA ALA A 707 24.20 -1.85 -14.81
C ALA A 707 25.11 -1.77 -16.05
N GLN A 708 25.17 -0.61 -16.71
CA GLN A 708 26.03 -0.37 -17.87
C GLN A 708 27.51 -0.58 -17.56
N ARG A 709 27.95 -0.17 -16.36
CA ARG A 709 29.33 -0.29 -15.89
C ARG A 709 29.66 -1.66 -15.28
N GLY A 710 28.67 -2.57 -15.18
CA GLY A 710 28.86 -3.90 -14.61
C GLY A 710 29.08 -3.90 -13.10
N TYR A 711 28.56 -2.89 -12.39
CA TYR A 711 28.67 -2.79 -10.94
C TYR A 711 27.66 -3.68 -10.21
N LEU A 712 26.57 -4.07 -10.89
CA LEU A 712 25.53 -4.96 -10.35
C LEU A 712 25.39 -6.20 -11.24
N ASP A 713 25.13 -7.34 -10.64
CA ASP A 713 24.77 -8.60 -11.32
C ASP A 713 23.26 -8.65 -11.65
N PHE A 714 22.41 -7.98 -10.88
CA PHE A 714 20.97 -7.80 -11.12
C PHE A 714 20.42 -6.63 -10.28
N ILE A 715 19.27 -6.09 -10.67
CA ILE A 715 18.53 -5.11 -9.87
C ILE A 715 17.20 -5.69 -9.38
N CYS A 716 16.70 -5.15 -8.28
CA CYS A 716 15.38 -5.47 -7.74
C CYS A 716 14.56 -4.18 -7.55
N PRO A 717 13.87 -3.68 -8.59
CA PRO A 717 13.01 -2.51 -8.48
C PRO A 717 11.85 -2.74 -7.51
N MET A 718 11.52 -1.76 -6.67
CA MET A 718 10.42 -1.83 -5.71
C MET A 718 9.07 -1.56 -6.38
N ASP A 719 8.62 -2.49 -7.22
CA ASP A 719 7.40 -2.40 -8.03
C ASP A 719 6.12 -2.72 -7.24
N TYR A 720 5.99 -2.14 -6.05
CA TYR A 720 4.90 -2.42 -5.14
C TYR A 720 3.60 -1.79 -5.62
N THR A 721 2.73 -2.60 -6.22
CA THR A 721 1.40 -2.19 -6.64
C THR A 721 0.44 -3.38 -6.62
N ASP A 722 -0.83 -3.11 -6.40
CA ASP A 722 -1.92 -4.07 -6.57
C ASP A 722 -2.50 -4.08 -8.00
N ASN A 723 -1.89 -3.35 -8.94
CA ASN A 723 -2.33 -3.25 -10.33
C ASN A 723 -1.35 -3.96 -11.28
N ASP A 724 -1.79 -5.08 -11.84
CA ASP A 724 -0.93 -5.94 -12.69
C ASP A 724 -0.54 -5.25 -14.01
N THR A 725 -1.39 -4.37 -14.55
CA THR A 725 -1.08 -3.58 -15.75
C THR A 725 0.02 -2.57 -15.45
N GLN A 726 -0.06 -1.88 -14.31
CA GLN A 726 0.96 -0.93 -13.89
C GLN A 726 2.30 -1.63 -13.61
N PHE A 727 2.25 -2.76 -12.92
CA PHE A 727 3.41 -3.61 -12.66
C PHE A 727 4.12 -3.99 -13.97
N ARG A 728 3.36 -4.42 -14.99
CA ARG A 728 3.88 -4.69 -16.34
C ARG A 728 4.53 -3.48 -16.98
N ILE A 729 3.87 -2.32 -16.98
CA ILE A 729 4.37 -1.08 -17.60
C ILE A 729 5.70 -0.66 -16.98
N TRP A 730 5.83 -0.72 -15.66
CA TRP A 730 7.07 -0.38 -14.97
C TRP A 730 8.22 -1.32 -15.37
N ILE A 731 7.97 -2.63 -15.41
CA ILE A 731 9.00 -3.59 -15.82
C ILE A 731 9.43 -3.36 -17.27
N GLU A 732 8.48 -3.11 -18.18
CA GLU A 732 8.79 -2.82 -19.58
C GLU A 732 9.65 -1.56 -19.73
N ASP A 733 9.37 -0.53 -18.93
CA ASP A 733 10.17 0.69 -18.90
C ASP A 733 11.59 0.45 -18.39
N GLN A 734 11.73 -0.26 -17.27
CA GLN A 734 13.03 -0.64 -16.71
C GLN A 734 13.87 -1.45 -17.69
N GLN A 735 13.24 -2.38 -18.43
CA GLN A 735 13.93 -3.17 -19.45
C GLN A 735 14.51 -2.31 -20.57
N LYS A 736 13.81 -1.23 -20.99
CA LYS A 736 14.33 -0.29 -22.00
C LYS A 736 15.62 0.38 -21.51
N HIS A 737 15.65 0.82 -20.26
CA HIS A 737 16.85 1.45 -19.68
C HIS A 737 18.02 0.48 -19.53
N LEU A 738 17.76 -0.78 -19.17
CA LEU A 738 18.82 -1.79 -19.03
C LEU A 738 19.29 -2.37 -20.36
N ALA A 739 18.44 -2.38 -21.39
CA ALA A 739 18.70 -3.00 -22.70
C ALA A 739 19.25 -4.44 -22.58
N GLY A 740 18.69 -5.23 -21.65
CA GLY A 740 19.06 -6.62 -21.43
C GLY A 740 20.45 -6.89 -20.81
N ARG A 741 21.16 -5.86 -20.33
CA ARG A 741 22.53 -6.01 -19.78
C ARG A 741 22.60 -6.90 -18.53
N ILE A 742 21.62 -6.76 -17.64
CA ILE A 742 21.51 -7.56 -16.42
C ILE A 742 20.05 -7.97 -16.20
N PRO A 743 19.78 -9.09 -15.49
CA PRO A 743 18.43 -9.46 -15.08
C PRO A 743 17.79 -8.42 -14.16
N ILE A 744 16.45 -8.42 -14.16
CA ILE A 744 15.61 -7.65 -13.24
C ILE A 744 14.84 -8.66 -12.41
N TYR A 745 14.86 -8.53 -11.09
CA TYR A 745 14.00 -9.32 -10.20
C TYR A 745 12.97 -8.39 -9.54
N PRO A 746 11.88 -8.02 -10.26
CA PRO A 746 10.89 -7.07 -9.78
C PRO A 746 10.37 -7.42 -8.38
N GLY A 747 10.30 -6.42 -7.53
CA GLY A 747 9.76 -6.50 -6.18
C GLY A 747 8.24 -6.57 -6.20
N ILE A 748 7.68 -7.71 -5.83
CA ILE A 748 6.24 -7.93 -5.65
C ILE A 748 5.88 -7.57 -4.21
N GLY A 749 5.11 -6.50 -4.03
CA GLY A 749 4.64 -6.01 -2.74
C GLY A 749 3.50 -6.86 -2.18
N ALA A 750 3.77 -8.14 -1.91
CA ALA A 750 2.80 -9.08 -1.36
C ALA A 750 2.12 -8.54 -0.10
N LEU A 751 2.91 -8.00 0.83
CA LEU A 751 2.45 -7.34 2.06
C LEU A 751 3.38 -6.15 2.34
N SER A 752 3.27 -5.10 1.53
CA SER A 752 4.00 -3.84 1.71
C SER A 752 3.08 -2.75 2.29
N THR A 753 3.63 -1.56 2.54
CA THR A 753 2.83 -0.39 2.91
C THR A 753 2.00 0.16 1.73
N GLU A 754 2.40 -0.14 0.49
CA GLU A 754 1.78 0.35 -0.74
C GLU A 754 0.78 -0.64 -1.35
N ALA A 755 0.92 -1.93 -1.05
CA ALA A 755 0.10 -3.00 -1.63
C ALA A 755 -0.07 -4.19 -0.68
N SER A 756 -1.22 -4.85 -0.78
CA SER A 756 -1.52 -6.12 -0.12
C SER A 756 -2.17 -7.05 -1.14
N LEU A 757 -1.49 -8.16 -1.44
CA LEU A 757 -1.88 -9.10 -2.49
C LEU A 757 -2.24 -10.46 -1.90
N SER A 758 -3.33 -11.05 -2.38
CA SER A 758 -3.62 -12.46 -2.17
C SER A 758 -2.66 -13.35 -2.98
N SER A 759 -2.55 -14.63 -2.60
CA SER A 759 -1.66 -15.59 -3.27
C SER A 759 -1.88 -15.66 -4.79
N ASP A 760 -3.14 -15.65 -5.25
CA ASP A 760 -3.47 -15.66 -6.67
C ASP A 760 -3.01 -14.40 -7.41
N ARG A 761 -3.05 -13.22 -6.76
CA ARG A 761 -2.53 -11.97 -7.32
C ARG A 761 -1.01 -11.94 -7.36
N VAL A 762 -0.33 -12.42 -6.31
CA VAL A 762 1.14 -12.61 -6.32
C VAL A 762 1.55 -13.49 -7.49
N LEU A 763 0.88 -14.62 -7.71
CA LEU A 763 1.14 -15.49 -8.85
C LEU A 763 0.80 -14.84 -10.20
N GLY A 764 -0.21 -13.98 -10.25
CA GLY A 764 -0.51 -13.16 -11.42
C GLY A 764 0.67 -12.25 -11.81
N GLN A 765 1.28 -11.57 -10.84
CA GLN A 765 2.46 -10.74 -11.07
C GLN A 765 3.69 -11.57 -11.44
N ILE A 766 3.88 -12.76 -10.85
CA ILE A 766 4.93 -13.71 -11.28
C ILE A 766 4.73 -14.13 -12.74
N ASP A 767 3.50 -14.34 -13.20
CA ASP A 767 3.27 -14.63 -14.62
C ASP A 767 3.60 -13.44 -15.53
N VAL A 768 3.45 -12.20 -15.04
CA VAL A 768 3.93 -10.99 -15.75
C VAL A 768 5.45 -11.01 -15.87
N THR A 769 6.20 -11.27 -14.79
CA THR A 769 7.67 -11.32 -14.83
C THR A 769 8.18 -12.40 -15.79
N ARG A 770 7.51 -13.55 -15.84
CA ARG A 770 7.80 -14.65 -16.78
C ARG A 770 7.53 -14.26 -18.23
N LYS A 771 6.38 -13.65 -18.52
CA LYS A 771 6.05 -13.18 -19.88
C LYS A 771 7.05 -12.15 -20.40
N LEU A 772 7.55 -11.30 -19.50
CA LEU A 772 8.56 -10.28 -19.81
C LEU A 772 10.00 -10.83 -19.72
N ASN A 773 10.21 -12.12 -19.43
CA ASN A 773 11.53 -12.75 -19.34
C ASN A 773 12.52 -12.02 -18.42
N THR A 774 12.06 -11.50 -17.27
CA THR A 774 12.91 -10.74 -16.33
C THR A 774 14.01 -11.60 -15.69
N GLY A 775 13.81 -12.92 -15.67
CA GLY A 775 14.73 -13.91 -15.11
C GLY A 775 14.44 -14.28 -13.65
N GLY A 776 13.46 -13.64 -13.02
CA GLY A 776 13.06 -13.92 -11.65
C GLY A 776 12.19 -12.83 -11.05
N PHE A 777 11.97 -12.92 -9.75
CA PHE A 777 11.18 -11.97 -8.96
C PHE A 777 11.64 -11.99 -7.50
N THR A 778 11.27 -10.94 -6.77
CA THR A 778 11.52 -10.82 -5.33
C THR A 778 10.21 -10.53 -4.61
N ILE A 779 9.84 -11.30 -3.58
CA ILE A 779 8.63 -11.04 -2.78
C ILE A 779 8.97 -10.18 -1.56
N PHE A 780 8.22 -9.10 -1.36
CA PHE A 780 8.28 -8.25 -0.17
C PHE A 780 6.93 -8.26 0.59
N SER A 781 6.89 -8.48 1.90
CA SER A 781 7.97 -8.85 2.83
C SER A 781 7.82 -10.28 3.32
N LEU A 782 8.93 -10.93 3.66
CA LEU A 782 8.91 -12.18 4.42
C LEU A 782 8.49 -11.88 5.86
N ASN A 783 7.37 -12.46 6.27
CA ASN A 783 6.82 -12.34 7.62
C ASN A 783 5.88 -13.53 7.90
N PRO A 784 5.35 -13.71 9.13
CA PRO A 784 4.47 -14.84 9.46
C PRO A 784 3.21 -14.92 8.61
N GLN A 785 2.69 -13.78 8.14
CA GLN A 785 1.51 -13.74 7.28
C GLN A 785 1.86 -14.25 5.87
N THR A 786 2.95 -13.78 5.25
CA THR A 786 3.43 -14.30 3.96
C THR A 786 3.65 -15.82 4.01
N LEU A 787 4.27 -16.34 5.09
CA LEU A 787 4.48 -17.78 5.30
C LEU A 787 3.17 -18.58 5.44
N SER A 788 2.12 -17.99 6.00
CA SER A 788 0.84 -18.68 6.22
C SER A 788 -0.17 -18.52 5.08
N SER A 789 -0.13 -17.42 4.32
CA SER A 789 -1.13 -17.11 3.29
C SER A 789 -0.63 -17.24 1.86
N ILE A 790 0.67 -17.11 1.59
CA ILE A 790 1.21 -17.08 0.21
C ILE A 790 2.10 -18.30 -0.06
N VAL A 791 3.05 -18.59 0.83
CA VAL A 791 4.03 -19.67 0.66
C VAL A 791 3.40 -21.06 0.47
N PRO A 792 2.31 -21.45 1.17
CA PRO A 792 1.70 -22.77 0.98
C PRO A 792 1.06 -22.92 -0.41
N ASP A 793 0.46 -21.85 -0.93
CA ASP A 793 -0.12 -21.84 -2.27
C ASP A 793 0.98 -21.84 -3.33
N PHE A 794 2.03 -21.04 -3.14
CA PHE A 794 3.20 -21.02 -4.02
C PHE A 794 3.86 -22.41 -4.11
N LYS A 795 4.08 -23.09 -2.98
CA LYS A 795 4.61 -24.47 -2.90
C LYS A 795 3.83 -25.45 -3.78
N ARG A 796 2.51 -25.37 -3.77
CA ARG A 796 1.61 -26.25 -4.54
C ARG A 796 1.49 -25.86 -6.01
N SER A 797 2.00 -24.70 -6.41
CA SER A 797 1.78 -24.09 -7.73
C SER A 797 3.09 -23.72 -8.42
N ALA A 798 3.45 -22.43 -8.44
CA ALA A 798 4.59 -21.87 -9.15
C ALA A 798 5.95 -22.30 -8.57
N GLY A 799 5.97 -22.85 -7.35
CA GLY A 799 7.15 -23.38 -6.66
C GLY A 799 7.32 -24.90 -6.74
N LYS A 800 6.39 -25.65 -7.37
CA LYS A 800 6.37 -27.13 -7.35
C LYS A 800 7.58 -27.81 -7.98
N VAL A 801 8.31 -27.12 -8.87
CA VAL A 801 9.58 -27.57 -9.45
C VAL A 801 10.70 -26.74 -8.84
N LYS A 802 11.72 -27.39 -8.27
CA LYS A 802 12.93 -26.71 -7.80
C LYS A 802 13.59 -25.95 -8.95
N ALA A 803 13.97 -24.70 -8.70
CA ALA A 803 14.57 -23.84 -9.72
C ALA A 803 15.99 -23.41 -9.35
N VAL A 804 16.82 -23.23 -10.37
CA VAL A 804 18.14 -22.61 -10.26
C VAL A 804 18.03 -21.12 -10.58
N PRO A 805 18.62 -20.21 -9.77
CA PRO A 805 18.64 -18.79 -10.08
C PRO A 805 19.26 -18.50 -11.45
N THR A 806 18.70 -17.53 -12.17
CA THR A 806 19.11 -17.23 -13.56
C THR A 806 20.53 -16.68 -13.68
N HIS A 807 21.02 -15.99 -12.64
CA HIS A 807 22.36 -15.41 -12.59
C HIS A 807 23.48 -16.45 -12.36
N ARG A 808 23.16 -17.71 -12.03
CA ARG A 808 24.16 -18.79 -12.01
C ARG A 808 24.46 -19.20 -13.46
N GLN A 809 25.73 -19.34 -13.85
CA GLN A 809 26.09 -19.77 -15.21
C GLN A 809 25.45 -21.13 -15.57
N ARG A 810 25.14 -21.36 -16.85
CA ARG A 810 24.79 -22.71 -17.33
C ARG A 810 26.06 -23.56 -17.18
N LYS A 811 25.99 -24.63 -16.39
CA LYS A 811 27.03 -25.66 -16.39
C LYS A 811 26.98 -26.42 -17.70
#